data_AF-A0A9P0CYJ3-F1
#
_entry.id   AF-A0A9P0CYJ3-F1
#
_cell.length_a   1.000
_cell.length_b   1.000
_cell.length_c   1.000
_cell.angle_alpha   90.00
_cell.angle_beta   90.00
_cell.angle_gamma   90.00
#
_symmetry.space_group_name_H-M   'P 1'
#
loop_
_entity.id
_entity.type
_entity.pdbx_description
1 polymer ?
#
loop_
_entity_poly.entity_id
_entity_poly.type
_entity_poly.pdbx_seq_one_letter_code
_entity_poly.pdbx_strand_id
1 'polypeptide(L)'
;MNKISYLLMNPFSTLTLEDKILIKKLGRPLPDLEITQTQKASTSSPSSFKGRVRKFNWNVYLKNNWICGCDQKNAFFCFVCVLFGGDSTWTMHGITDLVHIYEKIKSHENSKLHINNIFSFSLVGQSNIMTQLSLAHRQNIIEHNQEVDKNRYILNILINCIRFCGALELAGHDETDESKNKGVFRELIDFSSQLDTDLKEHFNKAKVFKGTSKTIQNELLDCMLDVYHEEVTKEIKKTNYVAVIADETTDVANEFQLVFILRYIVSNKPVERFWKFLNPPGHNASSIANCILNEIDPLISDTPNKLIAQSYDGASVMSGGVNRVQKIIHDKYSYANYVHCYAHHINRIMSNAASNNASVRIFFAHLTGMCSFFSTSPQRTKLLDDIAHRRLPRSSQKRLNFQSRGVYTVYEYRNELIHVMDILENDKNIKLNSTIEQAGAYKLRLQNRDFIFWLTIFHKIMPHVELIFKQLQTINTDPNKAKQDLQNFENAIQKIRDEMDITIDQLDSEFLENEVELVPQKKRRYSQSDLSVSTNKKIEALEVCDSIIQQIKARFTFTGHLIATALLMKEHFVEYQKIFPEKLLSDTIKVYPFLEKNRLKIELQVLYEREELQTISEAVTLLSLLSQEDMRDTFQETIKLLEVLVTIPMSTSEAERCFSILERIKTFLLKSKKEERLSALGMLSAEKVFLNNIKDFNERVIELFASKTERGLDFKYCSV
;
A
#
# COMPACT_ATOMS: atom_id res chain seq x y z
N MET A 1 -29.20 -72.52 10.60
CA MET A 1 -29.12 -71.05 10.50
C MET A 1 -30.47 -70.35 10.61
N ASN A 2 -31.54 -70.80 9.93
CA ASN A 2 -32.82 -70.07 9.92
C ASN A 2 -33.86 -70.50 10.98
N LYS A 3 -33.45 -71.20 12.05
CA LYS A 3 -34.34 -71.53 13.18
C LYS A 3 -34.25 -70.42 14.22
N ILE A 4 -35.37 -70.02 14.82
CA ILE A 4 -35.37 -68.98 15.87
C ILE A 4 -34.44 -69.34 17.03
N SER A 5 -34.39 -70.60 17.44
CA SER A 5 -33.47 -71.05 18.49
C SER A 5 -31.99 -70.86 18.16
N TYR A 6 -31.62 -70.97 16.88
CA TYR A 6 -30.26 -70.69 16.41
C TYR A 6 -29.98 -69.17 16.40
N LEU A 7 -30.95 -68.36 15.96
CA LEU A 7 -30.84 -66.90 15.90
C LEU A 7 -30.81 -66.24 17.29
N LEU A 8 -31.39 -66.89 18.30
CA LEU A 8 -31.29 -66.45 19.70
C LEU A 8 -29.95 -66.79 20.34
N MET A 9 -29.27 -67.84 19.89
CA MET A 9 -27.93 -68.21 20.37
C MET A 9 -26.80 -67.49 19.63
N ASN A 10 -27.05 -67.07 18.39
CA ASN A 10 -26.08 -66.35 17.55
C ASN A 10 -26.71 -65.04 17.05
N PRO A 11 -26.43 -63.90 17.70
CA PRO A 11 -27.01 -62.62 17.33
C PRO A 11 -26.75 -62.25 15.86
N PHE A 12 -27.73 -61.70 15.17
CA PHE A 12 -27.57 -61.32 13.76
C PHE A 12 -26.44 -60.31 13.55
N SER A 13 -26.14 -59.45 14.52
CA SER A 13 -25.04 -58.48 14.47
C SER A 13 -23.67 -59.15 14.28
N THR A 14 -23.44 -60.32 14.88
CA THR A 14 -22.14 -61.01 14.88
C THR A 14 -21.90 -61.89 13.65
N LEU A 15 -22.88 -62.01 12.75
CA LEU A 15 -22.78 -62.81 11.52
C LEU A 15 -22.10 -62.04 10.37
N THR A 16 -21.44 -62.77 9.47
CA THR A 16 -20.83 -62.21 8.26
C THR A 16 -21.89 -61.65 7.30
N LEU A 17 -21.50 -60.79 6.37
CA LEU A 17 -22.43 -60.20 5.40
C LEU A 17 -23.06 -61.25 4.47
N GLU A 18 -22.30 -62.30 4.12
CA GLU A 18 -22.76 -63.43 3.33
C GLU A 18 -23.82 -64.25 4.08
N ASP A 19 -23.58 -64.55 5.37
CA ASP A 19 -24.55 -65.23 6.24
C ASP A 19 -25.83 -64.42 6.45
N LYS A 20 -25.71 -63.09 6.58
CA LYS A 20 -26.86 -62.18 6.70
C LYS A 20 -27.74 -62.20 5.45
N ILE A 21 -27.12 -62.20 4.26
CA ILE A 21 -27.84 -62.32 2.98
C ILE A 21 -28.47 -63.72 2.85
N LEU A 22 -27.77 -64.77 3.29
CA LEU A 22 -28.28 -66.13 3.27
C LEU A 22 -29.53 -66.28 4.16
N ILE A 23 -29.53 -65.72 5.38
CA ILE A 23 -30.69 -65.71 6.28
C ILE A 23 -31.87 -64.97 5.64
N LYS A 24 -31.63 -63.83 4.98
CA LYS A 24 -32.68 -63.11 4.25
C LYS A 24 -33.27 -63.94 3.10
N LYS A 25 -32.44 -64.69 2.35
CA LYS A 25 -32.90 -65.60 1.29
C LYS A 25 -33.71 -66.79 1.81
N LEU A 26 -33.32 -67.35 2.96
CA LEU A 26 -34.00 -68.50 3.56
C LEU A 26 -35.39 -68.16 4.14
N GLY A 27 -35.72 -66.88 4.28
CA GLY A 27 -37.04 -66.42 4.73
C GLY A 27 -37.28 -66.65 6.22
N ARG A 28 -38.53 -66.63 6.68
CA ARG A 28 -38.88 -66.83 8.10
C ARG A 28 -39.31 -68.28 8.37
N PRO A 29 -38.99 -68.87 9.54
CA PRO A 29 -39.45 -70.21 9.88
C PRO A 29 -40.94 -70.23 10.23
N LEU A 30 -41.70 -71.15 9.62
CA LEU A 30 -43.14 -71.30 9.79
C LEU A 30 -43.48 -72.75 10.19
N PRO A 31 -43.20 -73.16 11.43
CA PRO A 31 -43.56 -74.50 11.86
C PRO A 31 -44.96 -74.56 12.48
N ASP A 32 -45.53 -75.76 12.53
CA ASP A 32 -46.82 -76.05 13.17
C ASP A 32 -46.68 -76.04 14.69
N LEU A 33 -47.33 -75.08 15.35
CA LEU A 33 -47.23 -74.92 16.80
C LEU A 33 -48.37 -75.65 17.52
N GLU A 34 -48.07 -76.32 18.62
CA GLU A 34 -49.04 -77.04 19.46
C GLU A 34 -49.59 -76.15 20.60
N ILE A 35 -49.86 -74.88 20.32
CA ILE A 35 -50.35 -73.93 21.35
C ILE A 35 -51.84 -74.18 21.59
N THR A 36 -52.22 -74.46 22.84
CA THR A 36 -53.62 -74.55 23.26
C THR A 36 -53.87 -73.70 24.51
N GLN A 37 -54.93 -72.91 24.51
CA GLN A 37 -55.30 -72.03 25.63
C GLN A 37 -56.78 -72.19 25.96
N THR A 38 -57.07 -72.51 27.22
CA THR A 38 -58.42 -72.72 27.78
C THR A 38 -58.83 -71.50 28.61
N GLN A 39 -59.91 -70.81 28.24
CA GLN A 39 -60.49 -69.75 29.07
C GLN A 39 -61.44 -70.32 30.13
N LYS A 40 -61.25 -69.93 31.40
CA LYS A 40 -62.22 -70.16 32.49
C LYS A 40 -63.33 -69.10 32.42
N ALA A 41 -64.58 -69.52 32.61
CA ALA A 41 -65.76 -68.63 32.57
C ALA A 41 -65.73 -67.61 33.73
N SER A 42 -66.07 -66.34 33.47
CA SER A 42 -66.27 -65.33 34.51
C SER A 42 -67.58 -65.59 35.26
N THR A 43 -67.54 -65.48 36.59
CA THR A 43 -68.61 -65.85 37.55
C THR A 43 -69.79 -64.88 37.59
N SER A 44 -70.42 -64.61 36.45
CA SER A 44 -71.64 -63.81 36.41
C SER A 44 -72.58 -64.28 35.30
N SER A 45 -73.17 -65.46 35.49
CA SER A 45 -74.53 -65.89 35.07
C SER A 45 -74.57 -67.41 34.79
N PRO A 46 -75.50 -68.18 35.39
CA PRO A 46 -75.56 -69.63 35.27
C PRO A 46 -76.51 -70.07 34.15
N SER A 47 -76.09 -70.00 32.90
CA SER A 47 -76.70 -70.78 31.81
C SER A 47 -75.77 -70.88 30.60
N SER A 48 -75.23 -72.10 30.39
CA SER A 48 -74.52 -72.58 29.19
C SER A 48 -73.43 -71.68 28.60
N PHE A 49 -72.18 -71.82 29.07
CA PHE A 49 -71.02 -71.43 28.28
C PHE A 49 -69.92 -72.49 28.38
N LYS A 50 -69.75 -73.29 27.31
CA LYS A 50 -68.57 -74.14 27.11
C LYS A 50 -67.35 -73.21 27.05
N GLY A 51 -66.36 -73.42 27.94
CA GLY A 51 -65.08 -72.72 27.85
C GLY A 51 -64.49 -72.87 26.44
N ARG A 52 -64.19 -71.75 25.78
CA ARG A 52 -63.57 -71.77 24.44
C ARG A 52 -62.12 -72.22 24.58
N VAL A 53 -61.77 -73.32 23.91
CA VAL A 53 -60.38 -73.72 23.69
C VAL A 53 -59.91 -73.05 22.40
N ARG A 54 -58.90 -72.19 22.49
CA ARG A 54 -58.23 -71.64 21.31
C ARG A 54 -57.00 -72.51 21.01
N LYS A 55 -56.81 -72.86 19.75
CA LYS A 55 -55.63 -73.58 19.25
C LYS A 55 -54.89 -72.72 18.24
N PHE A 56 -53.63 -73.06 17.98
CA PHE A 56 -52.85 -72.49 16.90
C PHE A 56 -53.65 -72.44 15.58
N ASN A 57 -53.53 -71.31 14.88
CA ASN A 57 -54.21 -71.06 13.61
C ASN A 57 -53.20 -70.56 12.59
N TRP A 58 -52.99 -71.35 11.53
CA TRP A 58 -52.06 -71.05 10.45
C TRP A 58 -52.35 -69.70 9.76
N ASN A 59 -53.61 -69.22 9.78
CA ASN A 59 -53.98 -67.92 9.22
C ASN A 59 -53.22 -66.74 9.85
N VAL A 60 -52.69 -66.88 11.07
CA VAL A 60 -51.85 -65.85 11.70
C VAL A 60 -50.56 -65.63 10.90
N TYR A 61 -49.93 -66.69 10.39
CA TYR A 61 -48.75 -66.56 9.53
C TYR A 61 -49.07 -65.96 8.16
N LEU A 62 -50.23 -66.33 7.59
CA LEU A 62 -50.67 -65.84 6.28
C LEU A 62 -51.01 -64.36 6.28
N LYS A 63 -51.63 -63.86 7.36
CA LYS A 63 -52.04 -62.46 7.46
C LYS A 63 -50.91 -61.50 7.82
N ASN A 64 -49.86 -61.99 8.47
CA ASN A 64 -48.78 -61.13 8.98
C ASN A 64 -47.42 -61.65 8.52
N ASN A 65 -46.81 -60.99 7.54
CA ASN A 65 -45.59 -61.46 6.85
C ASN A 65 -44.28 -61.40 7.67
N TRP A 66 -44.33 -60.84 8.87
CA TRP A 66 -43.20 -60.73 9.79
C TRP A 66 -43.23 -61.73 10.95
N ILE A 67 -44.36 -62.43 11.18
CA ILE A 67 -44.51 -63.39 12.29
C ILE A 67 -43.84 -64.73 11.93
N CYS A 68 -43.18 -65.36 12.87
CA CYS A 68 -42.59 -66.69 12.74
C CYS A 68 -42.81 -67.52 14.00
N GLY A 69 -42.68 -68.85 13.89
CA GLY A 69 -42.81 -69.76 15.03
C GLY A 69 -41.49 -70.33 15.51
N CYS A 70 -41.48 -70.80 16.75
CA CYS A 70 -40.40 -71.60 17.30
C CYS A 70 -40.95 -72.85 18.00
N ASP A 71 -40.63 -74.04 17.47
CA ASP A 71 -41.12 -75.33 18.00
C ASP A 71 -40.62 -75.62 19.41
N GLN A 72 -39.35 -75.28 19.67
CA GLN A 72 -38.73 -75.56 20.98
C GLN A 72 -39.36 -74.74 22.11
N LYS A 73 -39.80 -73.51 21.82
CA LYS A 73 -40.48 -72.65 22.80
C LYS A 73 -42.01 -72.69 22.65
N ASN A 74 -42.51 -73.39 21.62
CA ASN A 74 -43.91 -73.46 21.22
C ASN A 74 -44.62 -72.08 21.29
N ALA A 75 -44.07 -71.06 20.62
CA ALA A 75 -44.53 -69.69 20.71
C ALA A 75 -44.30 -68.88 19.41
N PHE A 76 -45.06 -67.79 19.24
CA PHE A 76 -44.91 -66.85 18.13
C PHE A 76 -43.83 -65.78 18.42
N PHE A 77 -43.06 -65.42 17.40
CA PHE A 77 -42.01 -64.40 17.43
C PHE A 77 -42.14 -63.45 16.23
N CYS A 78 -41.50 -62.28 16.31
CA CYS A 78 -41.32 -61.42 15.14
C CYS A 78 -39.96 -61.72 14.51
N PHE A 79 -39.95 -62.24 13.28
CA PHE A 79 -38.72 -62.63 12.59
C PHE A 79 -37.72 -61.47 12.50
N VAL A 80 -38.21 -60.29 12.09
CA VAL A 80 -37.35 -59.12 11.88
C VAL A 80 -36.81 -58.55 13.20
N CYS A 81 -37.63 -58.47 14.25
CA CYS A 81 -37.19 -57.98 15.55
C CYS A 81 -36.27 -58.97 16.28
N VAL A 82 -36.37 -60.28 16.01
CA VAL A 82 -35.40 -61.26 16.52
C VAL A 82 -34.00 -61.01 15.93
N LEU A 83 -33.91 -60.53 14.68
CA LEU A 83 -32.63 -60.22 14.05
C LEU A 83 -32.02 -58.90 14.57
N PHE A 84 -32.80 -57.83 14.63
CA PHE A 84 -32.29 -56.48 14.94
C PHE A 84 -32.49 -56.03 16.40
N GLY A 85 -33.17 -56.84 17.21
CA GLY A 85 -33.57 -56.49 18.58
C GLY A 85 -34.92 -55.79 18.66
N GLY A 86 -35.53 -55.78 19.85
CA GLY A 86 -36.84 -55.17 20.07
C GLY A 86 -37.46 -55.60 21.39
N ASP A 87 -38.79 -55.48 21.48
CA ASP A 87 -39.57 -55.88 22.65
C ASP A 87 -39.27 -57.35 23.04
N SER A 88 -38.94 -57.58 24.32
CA SER A 88 -38.58 -58.90 24.85
C SER A 88 -39.70 -59.93 24.70
N THR A 89 -40.95 -59.47 24.62
CA THR A 89 -42.13 -60.32 24.40
C THR A 89 -42.12 -60.98 23.01
N TRP A 90 -41.67 -60.28 21.97
CA TRP A 90 -41.64 -60.76 20.58
C TRP A 90 -40.28 -61.34 20.15
N THR A 91 -39.25 -61.18 20.98
CA THR A 91 -37.87 -61.55 20.68
C THR A 91 -37.33 -62.65 21.58
N MET A 92 -37.50 -62.55 22.90
CA MET A 92 -36.89 -63.48 23.87
C MET A 92 -37.87 -64.52 24.41
N HIS A 93 -39.08 -64.10 24.80
CA HIS A 93 -40.05 -64.97 25.47
C HIS A 93 -41.00 -65.63 24.47
N GLY A 94 -41.41 -64.91 23.43
CA GLY A 94 -42.41 -65.37 22.47
C GLY A 94 -43.83 -65.26 23.02
N ILE A 95 -44.81 -65.26 22.13
CA ILE A 95 -46.22 -65.11 22.49
C ILE A 95 -46.94 -66.45 22.39
N THR A 96 -47.48 -66.87 23.53
CA THR A 96 -48.35 -68.04 23.69
C THR A 96 -49.81 -67.68 23.97
N ASP A 97 -50.09 -66.39 24.21
CA ASP A 97 -51.43 -65.87 24.52
C ASP A 97 -52.26 -65.66 23.25
N LEU A 98 -53.03 -66.69 22.90
CA LEU A 98 -53.95 -66.72 21.76
C LEU A 98 -55.23 -65.90 21.98
N VAL A 99 -55.50 -65.45 23.22
CA VAL A 99 -56.68 -64.62 23.51
C VAL A 99 -56.50 -63.21 22.93
N HIS A 100 -55.35 -62.58 23.20
CA HIS A 100 -55.04 -61.20 22.83
C HIS A 100 -54.07 -61.10 21.64
N ILE A 101 -53.86 -62.19 20.90
CA ILE A 101 -52.86 -62.24 19.83
C ILE A 101 -53.06 -61.15 18.77
N TYR A 102 -54.30 -60.89 18.34
CA TYR A 102 -54.57 -59.87 17.32
C TYR A 102 -54.33 -58.44 17.82
N GLU A 103 -54.61 -58.16 19.11
CA GLU A 103 -54.31 -56.86 19.73
C GLU A 103 -52.81 -56.64 19.85
N LYS A 104 -52.07 -57.66 20.30
CA LYS A 104 -50.60 -57.64 20.40
C LYS A 104 -49.96 -57.48 19.04
N ILE A 105 -50.48 -58.14 18.00
CA ILE A 105 -50.03 -57.97 16.60
C ILE A 105 -50.21 -56.52 16.16
N LYS A 106 -51.41 -55.97 16.33
CA LYS A 106 -51.72 -54.59 15.90
C LYS A 106 -50.87 -53.56 16.66
N SER A 107 -50.62 -53.77 17.95
CA SER A 107 -49.77 -52.90 18.75
C SER A 107 -48.30 -52.98 18.33
N HIS A 108 -47.79 -54.18 18.01
CA HIS A 108 -46.39 -54.38 17.61
C HIS A 108 -46.12 -53.87 16.20
N GLU A 109 -47.04 -54.11 15.26
CA GLU A 109 -46.95 -53.66 13.88
C GLU A 109 -46.85 -52.14 13.77
N ASN A 110 -47.53 -51.40 14.65
CA ASN A 110 -47.47 -49.94 14.73
C ASN A 110 -46.29 -49.41 15.57
N SER A 111 -45.42 -50.27 16.10
CA SER A 111 -44.26 -49.84 16.88
C SER A 111 -43.18 -49.24 15.99
N LYS A 112 -42.65 -48.08 16.40
CA LYS A 112 -41.52 -47.41 15.72
C LYS A 112 -40.31 -48.34 15.54
N LEU A 113 -40.02 -49.17 16.54
CA LEU A 113 -38.91 -50.11 16.49
C LEU A 113 -39.14 -51.20 15.44
N HIS A 114 -40.36 -51.72 15.35
CA HIS A 114 -40.73 -52.73 14.36
C HIS A 114 -40.60 -52.20 12.93
N ILE A 115 -41.13 -51.00 12.67
CA ILE A 115 -41.07 -50.34 11.36
C ILE A 115 -39.61 -50.08 10.94
N ASN A 116 -38.78 -49.56 11.84
CA ASN A 116 -37.35 -49.33 11.58
C ASN A 116 -36.59 -50.64 11.30
N ASN A 117 -36.94 -51.71 11.99
CA ASN A 117 -36.32 -53.03 11.79
C ASN A 117 -36.74 -53.63 10.44
N ILE A 118 -38.01 -53.48 10.03
CA ILE A 118 -38.47 -53.88 8.69
C ILE A 118 -37.70 -53.11 7.61
N PHE A 119 -37.56 -51.80 7.77
CA PHE A 119 -36.79 -50.97 6.85
C PHE A 119 -35.33 -51.43 6.76
N SER A 120 -34.67 -51.63 7.91
CA SER A 120 -33.28 -52.12 7.97
C SER A 120 -33.11 -53.49 7.32
N PHE A 121 -34.04 -54.41 7.54
CA PHE A 121 -34.04 -55.73 6.92
C PHE A 121 -34.21 -55.67 5.39
N SER A 122 -35.02 -54.72 4.89
CA SER A 122 -35.19 -54.48 3.45
C SER A 122 -33.90 -54.03 2.77
N LEU A 123 -33.05 -53.27 3.48
CA LEU A 123 -31.77 -52.75 3.00
C LEU A 123 -30.64 -53.79 2.99
N VAL A 124 -30.71 -54.86 3.79
CA VAL A 124 -29.65 -55.90 3.82
C VAL A 124 -29.49 -56.53 2.43
N GLY A 125 -28.34 -56.32 1.80
CA GLY A 125 -28.00 -56.87 0.48
C GLY A 125 -28.38 -56.02 -0.74
N GLN A 126 -28.91 -54.81 -0.55
CA GLN A 126 -29.03 -53.83 -1.64
C GLN A 126 -27.82 -52.89 -1.59
N SER A 127 -26.99 -52.89 -2.62
CA SER A 127 -25.91 -51.91 -2.80
C SER A 127 -26.54 -50.51 -2.92
N ASN A 128 -26.28 -49.64 -1.95
CA ASN A 128 -26.88 -48.30 -1.88
C ASN A 128 -26.34 -47.41 -3.03
N ILE A 129 -27.15 -47.22 -4.07
CA ILE A 129 -26.93 -46.20 -5.12
C ILE A 129 -26.73 -44.80 -4.49
N MET A 130 -27.41 -44.53 -3.37
CA MET A 130 -27.27 -43.28 -2.61
C MET A 130 -25.87 -43.08 -2.02
N THR A 131 -25.21 -44.15 -1.53
CA THR A 131 -23.84 -44.04 -1.01
C THR A 131 -22.83 -43.84 -2.12
N GLN A 132 -23.03 -44.46 -3.29
CA GLN A 132 -22.15 -44.26 -4.45
C GLN A 132 -22.29 -42.85 -5.06
N LEU A 133 -23.50 -42.30 -5.16
CA LEU A 133 -23.73 -40.91 -5.59
C LEU A 133 -23.14 -39.90 -4.61
N SER A 134 -23.28 -40.12 -3.30
CA SER A 134 -22.72 -39.22 -2.28
C SER A 134 -21.19 -39.23 -2.20
N LEU A 135 -20.56 -40.39 -2.47
CA LEU A 135 -19.10 -40.52 -2.48
C LEU A 135 -18.51 -39.98 -3.78
N ALA A 136 -19.10 -40.30 -4.93
CA ALA A 136 -18.65 -39.75 -6.22
C ALA A 136 -18.83 -38.23 -6.29
N HIS A 137 -19.94 -37.69 -5.78
CA HIS A 137 -20.14 -36.24 -5.70
C HIS A 137 -19.13 -35.56 -4.78
N ARG A 138 -18.87 -36.11 -3.59
CA ARG A 138 -17.82 -35.60 -2.69
C ARG A 138 -16.43 -35.71 -3.32
N GLN A 139 -16.14 -36.82 -4.00
CA GLN A 139 -14.87 -37.02 -4.68
C GLN A 139 -14.67 -35.99 -5.79
N ASN A 140 -15.71 -35.71 -6.59
CA ASN A 140 -15.67 -34.65 -7.61
C ASN A 140 -15.47 -33.26 -7.00
N ILE A 141 -16.07 -32.96 -5.84
CA ILE A 141 -15.84 -31.70 -5.12
C ILE A 141 -14.40 -31.60 -4.63
N ILE A 142 -13.83 -32.70 -4.11
CA ILE A 142 -12.43 -32.76 -3.66
C ILE A 142 -11.49 -32.55 -4.86
N GLU A 143 -11.69 -33.27 -5.95
CA GLU A 143 -10.88 -33.15 -7.18
C GLU A 143 -10.98 -31.74 -7.78
N HIS A 144 -12.18 -31.16 -7.80
CA HIS A 144 -12.38 -29.76 -8.21
C HIS A 144 -11.61 -28.80 -7.30
N ASN A 145 -11.72 -28.93 -5.98
CA ASN A 145 -11.03 -28.06 -5.04
C ASN A 145 -9.51 -28.20 -5.12
N GLN A 146 -8.99 -29.41 -5.39
CA GLN A 146 -7.56 -29.63 -5.65
C GLN A 146 -7.10 -28.92 -6.93
N GLU A 147 -7.93 -28.90 -7.97
CA GLU A 147 -7.60 -28.15 -9.19
C GLU A 147 -7.65 -26.63 -8.96
N VAL A 148 -8.61 -26.17 -8.16
CA VAL A 148 -8.69 -24.77 -7.71
C VAL A 148 -7.44 -24.39 -6.91
N ASP A 149 -6.93 -25.26 -6.02
CA ASP A 149 -5.69 -25.03 -5.27
C ASP A 149 -4.50 -24.83 -6.21
N LYS A 150 -4.36 -25.68 -7.23
CA LYS A 150 -3.31 -25.53 -8.25
C LYS A 150 -3.46 -24.22 -9.02
N ASN A 151 -4.67 -23.89 -9.46
CA ASN A 151 -4.91 -22.66 -10.21
C ASN A 151 -4.56 -21.41 -9.38
N ARG A 152 -4.95 -21.39 -8.10
CA ARG A 152 -4.57 -20.33 -7.16
C ARG A 152 -3.06 -20.27 -6.93
N TYR A 153 -2.40 -21.41 -6.82
CA TYR A 153 -0.95 -21.49 -6.67
C TYR A 153 -0.21 -20.86 -7.87
N ILE A 154 -0.61 -21.21 -9.09
CA ILE A 154 -0.06 -20.59 -10.32
C ILE A 154 -0.29 -19.07 -10.30
N LEU A 155 -1.50 -18.63 -9.95
CA LEU A 155 -1.83 -17.20 -9.90
C LEU A 155 -1.00 -16.45 -8.86
N ASN A 156 -0.74 -17.07 -7.70
CA ASN A 156 0.14 -16.53 -6.67
C ASN A 156 1.57 -16.32 -7.20
N ILE A 157 2.12 -17.25 -7.99
CA ILE A 157 3.43 -17.07 -8.63
C ILE A 157 3.40 -15.90 -9.61
N LEU A 158 2.37 -15.82 -10.47
CA LEU A 158 2.23 -14.71 -11.41
C LEU A 158 2.15 -13.35 -10.70
N ILE A 159 1.39 -13.26 -9.60
CA ILE A 159 1.31 -12.08 -8.76
C ILE A 159 2.69 -11.71 -8.19
N ASN A 160 3.45 -12.68 -7.71
CA ASN A 160 4.81 -12.45 -7.22
C ASN A 160 5.75 -11.95 -8.32
N CYS A 161 5.64 -12.50 -9.54
CA CYS A 161 6.38 -12.02 -10.71
C CYS A 161 6.00 -10.57 -11.03
N ILE A 162 4.72 -10.21 -11.02
CA ILE A 162 4.26 -8.82 -11.26
C ILE A 162 4.78 -7.88 -10.17
N ARG A 163 4.70 -8.27 -8.90
CA ARG A 163 5.22 -7.49 -7.76
C ARG A 163 6.74 -7.30 -7.86
N PHE A 164 7.46 -8.32 -8.32
CA PHE A 164 8.91 -8.24 -8.55
C PHE A 164 9.23 -7.27 -9.69
N CYS A 165 8.51 -7.38 -10.80
CA CYS A 165 8.66 -6.49 -11.94
C CYS A 165 8.35 -5.04 -11.54
N GLY A 166 7.31 -4.76 -10.75
CA GLY A 166 7.06 -3.42 -10.21
C GLY A 166 7.12 -2.33 -11.29
N ALA A 167 7.98 -1.31 -11.11
CA ALA A 167 8.23 -0.26 -12.12
C ALA A 167 9.31 -0.62 -13.17
N LEU A 168 9.81 -1.85 -13.18
CA LEU A 168 10.59 -2.43 -14.28
C LEU A 168 9.64 -3.06 -15.31
N GLU A 169 10.13 -3.19 -16.54
CA GLU A 169 9.38 -3.62 -17.73
C GLU A 169 8.44 -4.82 -17.50
N LEU A 170 7.12 -4.56 -17.40
CA LEU A 170 6.09 -5.60 -17.61
C LEU A 170 5.88 -5.93 -19.10
N ALA A 171 6.46 -5.14 -20.02
CA ALA A 171 6.29 -5.32 -21.46
C ALA A 171 7.65 -5.34 -22.17
N GLY A 172 7.93 -6.42 -22.91
CA GLY A 172 9.06 -6.50 -23.84
C GLY A 172 8.71 -5.90 -25.20
N HIS A 173 9.73 -5.54 -25.98
CA HIS A 173 9.59 -5.01 -27.34
C HIS A 173 8.89 -6.00 -28.30
N ASP A 174 9.17 -7.29 -28.13
CA ASP A 174 8.58 -8.37 -28.92
C ASP A 174 8.27 -9.53 -27.97
N GLU A 175 6.99 -9.69 -27.67
CA GLU A 175 6.43 -10.69 -26.77
C GLU A 175 6.06 -12.00 -27.50
N THR A 176 6.55 -12.23 -28.70
CA THR A 176 6.38 -13.52 -29.39
C THR A 176 7.26 -14.61 -28.77
N ASP A 177 6.84 -15.87 -28.89
CA ASP A 177 7.59 -17.01 -28.34
C ASP A 177 8.95 -17.21 -29.02
N GLU A 178 9.15 -16.62 -30.21
CA GLU A 178 10.35 -16.66 -31.04
C GLU A 178 11.34 -15.50 -30.77
N SER A 179 10.92 -14.48 -30.03
CA SER A 179 11.76 -13.33 -29.69
C SER A 179 12.90 -13.71 -28.73
N LYS A 180 14.08 -13.14 -28.97
CA LYS A 180 15.24 -13.24 -28.06
C LYS A 180 15.16 -12.28 -26.87
N ASN A 181 14.26 -11.32 -26.88
CA ASN A 181 14.07 -10.33 -25.82
C ASN A 181 12.57 -10.22 -25.51
N LYS A 182 12.06 -11.17 -24.72
CA LYS A 182 10.62 -11.35 -24.42
C LYS A 182 10.10 -10.38 -23.36
N GLY A 183 10.99 -9.56 -22.79
CA GLY A 183 10.72 -8.63 -21.69
C GLY A 183 10.86 -9.29 -20.31
N VAL A 184 11.22 -8.47 -19.31
CA VAL A 184 11.60 -8.92 -17.95
C VAL A 184 10.52 -9.80 -17.31
N PHE A 185 9.23 -9.48 -17.48
CA PHE A 185 8.15 -10.28 -16.92
C PHE A 185 8.08 -11.71 -17.48
N ARG A 186 8.21 -11.86 -18.81
CA ARG A 186 8.17 -13.19 -19.44
C ARG A 186 9.43 -13.99 -19.16
N GLU A 187 10.59 -13.35 -19.17
CA GLU A 187 11.85 -14.00 -18.79
C GLU A 187 11.84 -14.46 -17.33
N LEU A 188 11.23 -13.67 -16.43
CA LEU A 188 11.05 -14.07 -15.04
C LEU A 188 10.11 -15.25 -14.90
N ILE A 189 9.02 -15.29 -15.67
CA ILE A 189 8.10 -16.45 -15.70
C ILE A 189 8.80 -17.68 -16.25
N ASP A 190 9.54 -17.55 -17.35
CA ASP A 190 10.33 -18.64 -17.93
C ASP A 190 11.34 -19.17 -16.91
N PHE A 191 12.04 -18.28 -16.20
CA PHE A 191 12.94 -18.65 -15.10
C PHE A 191 12.20 -19.35 -13.95
N SER A 192 11.08 -18.80 -13.48
CA SER A 192 10.24 -19.43 -12.46
C SER A 192 9.75 -20.81 -12.89
N SER A 193 9.42 -21.01 -14.18
CA SER A 193 8.99 -22.30 -14.72
C SER A 193 10.12 -23.33 -14.80
N GLN A 194 11.38 -22.90 -14.82
CA GLN A 194 12.52 -23.81 -14.72
C GLN A 194 12.70 -24.32 -13.29
N LEU A 195 12.29 -23.55 -12.29
CA LEU A 195 12.39 -23.88 -10.87
C LEU A 195 11.16 -24.64 -10.34
N ASP A 196 9.98 -24.38 -10.91
CA ASP A 196 8.70 -24.91 -10.46
C ASP A 196 8.08 -25.87 -11.49
N THR A 197 7.94 -27.14 -11.11
CA THR A 197 7.41 -28.20 -11.98
C THR A 197 5.93 -28.01 -12.30
N ASP A 198 5.15 -27.51 -11.35
CA ASP A 198 3.71 -27.33 -11.49
C ASP A 198 3.41 -26.16 -12.43
N LEU A 199 4.18 -25.08 -12.31
CA LEU A 199 4.15 -23.95 -13.23
C LEU A 199 4.54 -24.36 -14.65
N LYS A 200 5.60 -25.17 -14.78
CA LYS A 200 6.02 -25.70 -16.09
C LYS A 200 4.96 -26.58 -16.73
N GLU A 201 4.34 -27.45 -15.96
CA GLU A 201 3.26 -28.32 -16.42
C GLU A 201 2.05 -27.52 -16.85
N HIS A 202 1.68 -26.49 -16.08
CA HIS A 202 0.62 -25.55 -16.42
C HIS A 202 0.88 -24.90 -17.79
N PHE A 203 2.05 -24.30 -18.02
CA PHE A 203 2.35 -23.65 -19.31
C PHE A 203 2.37 -24.60 -20.51
N ASN A 204 2.77 -25.86 -20.30
CA ASN A 204 2.77 -26.87 -21.36
C ASN A 204 1.35 -27.36 -21.71
N LYS A 205 0.46 -27.43 -20.72
CA LYS A 205 -0.93 -27.93 -20.89
C LYS A 205 -1.93 -26.83 -21.23
N ALA A 206 -1.73 -25.62 -20.73
CA ALA A 206 -2.69 -24.54 -20.80
C ALA A 206 -2.82 -23.96 -22.21
N LYS A 207 -4.00 -24.16 -22.82
CA LYS A 207 -4.36 -23.58 -24.12
C LYS A 207 -5.16 -22.28 -24.00
N VAL A 208 -5.88 -22.08 -22.90
CA VAL A 208 -6.86 -20.99 -22.73
C VAL A 208 -6.35 -19.89 -21.80
N PHE A 209 -5.84 -20.24 -20.62
CA PHE A 209 -5.30 -19.27 -19.66
C PHE A 209 -3.82 -19.56 -19.41
N LYS A 210 -2.94 -18.75 -19.99
CA LYS A 210 -1.50 -18.77 -19.66
C LYS A 210 -1.12 -17.76 -18.58
N GLY A 211 -2.02 -16.83 -18.22
CA GLY A 211 -1.74 -15.76 -17.26
C GLY A 211 -0.74 -14.69 -17.73
N THR A 212 -0.10 -14.86 -18.89
CA THR A 212 0.93 -13.98 -19.43
C THR A 212 0.41 -12.86 -20.34
N SER A 213 -0.88 -12.85 -20.67
CA SER A 213 -1.46 -11.86 -21.58
C SER A 213 -1.52 -10.46 -20.94
N LYS A 214 -1.42 -9.42 -21.76
CA LYS A 214 -1.51 -8.02 -21.31
C LYS A 214 -2.81 -7.74 -20.56
N THR A 215 -3.93 -8.29 -21.04
CA THR A 215 -5.25 -8.12 -20.41
C THR A 215 -5.28 -8.69 -18.99
N ILE A 216 -4.82 -9.93 -18.81
CA ILE A 216 -4.80 -10.58 -17.49
C ILE A 216 -3.88 -9.82 -16.54
N GLN A 217 -2.70 -9.41 -17.02
CA GLN A 217 -1.80 -8.60 -16.21
C GLN A 217 -2.42 -7.25 -15.81
N ASN A 218 -3.17 -6.56 -16.70
CA ASN A 218 -3.89 -5.33 -16.34
C ASN A 218 -4.89 -5.60 -15.22
N GLU A 219 -5.72 -6.64 -15.39
CA GLU A 219 -6.75 -6.95 -14.41
C GLU A 219 -6.16 -7.33 -13.06
N LEU A 220 -5.02 -8.02 -13.03
CA LEU A 220 -4.28 -8.32 -11.81
C LEU A 220 -3.72 -7.05 -11.17
N LEU A 221 -3.18 -6.12 -11.96
CA LEU A 221 -2.72 -4.82 -11.47
C LEU A 221 -3.87 -4.01 -10.86
N ASP A 222 -5.05 -4.02 -11.48
CA ASP A 222 -6.25 -3.37 -10.95
C ASP A 222 -6.65 -4.00 -9.62
N CYS A 223 -6.70 -5.34 -9.53
CA CYS A 223 -7.00 -6.03 -8.26
C CYS A 223 -5.95 -5.71 -7.17
N MET A 224 -4.67 -5.61 -7.53
CA MET A 224 -3.61 -5.20 -6.60
C MET A 224 -3.83 -3.77 -6.09
N LEU A 225 -4.23 -2.86 -6.99
CA LEU A 225 -4.53 -1.48 -6.63
C LEU A 225 -5.76 -1.39 -5.72
N ASP A 226 -6.80 -2.19 -5.99
CA ASP A 226 -8.01 -2.26 -5.16
C ASP A 226 -7.69 -2.74 -3.73
N VAL A 227 -6.92 -3.84 -3.58
CA VAL A 227 -6.48 -4.34 -2.26
C VAL A 227 -5.69 -3.27 -1.51
N TYR A 228 -4.83 -2.54 -2.20
CA TYR A 228 -4.06 -1.45 -1.63
C TYR A 228 -4.97 -0.29 -1.17
N HIS A 229 -5.90 0.16 -2.02
CA HIS A 229 -6.85 1.21 -1.67
C HIS A 229 -7.74 0.81 -0.49
N GLU A 230 -8.15 -0.46 -0.39
CA GLU A 230 -8.89 -0.97 0.77
C GLU A 230 -8.09 -0.82 2.07
N GLU A 231 -6.80 -1.17 2.08
CA GLU A 231 -5.95 -1.03 3.27
C GLU A 231 -5.71 0.43 3.65
N VAL A 232 -5.38 1.28 2.68
CA VAL A 232 -5.21 2.72 2.93
C VAL A 232 -6.52 3.33 3.45
N THR A 233 -7.67 2.94 2.89
CA THR A 233 -8.99 3.38 3.37
C THR A 233 -9.25 2.92 4.81
N LYS A 234 -8.85 1.70 5.19
CA LYS A 234 -8.93 1.23 6.59
C LYS A 234 -8.06 2.07 7.51
N GLU A 235 -6.84 2.43 7.10
CA GLU A 235 -5.98 3.33 7.88
C GLU A 235 -6.64 4.71 8.04
N ILE A 236 -7.10 5.32 6.94
CA ILE A 236 -7.77 6.62 6.93
C ILE A 236 -9.01 6.63 7.84
N LYS A 237 -9.81 5.56 7.83
CA LYS A 237 -10.99 5.46 8.73
C LYS A 237 -10.60 5.48 10.20
N LYS A 238 -9.44 4.91 10.56
CA LYS A 238 -8.93 4.85 11.94
C LYS A 238 -8.24 6.14 12.39
N THR A 239 -7.65 6.92 11.48
CA THR A 239 -6.96 8.16 11.86
C THR A 239 -7.95 9.26 12.24
N ASN A 240 -7.48 10.28 12.97
CA ASN A 240 -8.29 11.45 13.30
C ASN A 240 -8.28 12.50 12.18
N TYR A 241 -7.10 12.72 11.58
CA TYR A 241 -6.88 13.75 10.59
C TYR A 241 -6.17 13.22 9.35
N VAL A 242 -6.40 13.89 8.22
CA VAL A 242 -5.81 13.62 6.92
C VAL A 242 -5.42 14.95 6.28
N ALA A 243 -4.31 14.95 5.56
CA ALA A 243 -3.90 16.01 4.66
C ALA A 243 -3.72 15.46 3.25
N VAL A 244 -3.91 16.34 2.27
CA VAL A 244 -3.77 16.02 0.86
C VAL A 244 -2.54 16.75 0.33
N ILE A 245 -1.72 16.02 -0.43
CA ILE A 245 -0.61 16.56 -1.19
C ILE A 245 -0.90 16.26 -2.65
N ALA A 246 -0.94 17.30 -3.48
CA ALA A 246 -0.93 17.09 -4.92
C ALA A 246 0.11 17.97 -5.60
N ASP A 247 0.74 17.45 -6.63
CA ASP A 247 1.77 18.21 -7.33
C ASP A 247 1.71 17.91 -8.82
N GLU A 248 1.90 18.95 -9.62
CA GLU A 248 1.77 18.88 -11.08
C GLU A 248 3.11 18.44 -11.68
N THR A 249 3.03 17.58 -12.68
CA THR A 249 4.17 17.27 -13.53
C THR A 249 3.80 17.35 -15.00
N THR A 250 4.73 17.90 -15.78
CA THR A 250 4.73 17.79 -17.24
C THR A 250 5.66 16.64 -17.58
N ASP A 251 5.09 15.53 -18.03
CA ASP A 251 5.85 14.32 -18.25
C ASP A 251 6.68 14.35 -19.55
N VAL A 252 7.40 13.25 -19.84
CA VAL A 252 8.22 13.07 -21.06
C VAL A 252 7.39 13.09 -22.35
N ALA A 253 6.07 12.90 -22.26
CA ALA A 253 5.13 13.00 -23.37
C ALA A 253 4.51 14.41 -23.50
N ASN A 254 4.92 15.39 -22.68
CA ASN A 254 4.30 16.72 -22.53
C ASN A 254 2.82 16.66 -22.14
N GLU A 255 2.38 15.57 -21.51
CA GLU A 255 1.04 15.46 -20.95
C GLU A 255 1.06 15.93 -19.49
N PHE A 256 -0.06 16.53 -19.09
CA PHE A 256 -0.25 17.07 -17.75
C PHE A 256 -0.83 15.99 -16.84
N GLN A 257 -0.11 15.70 -15.75
CA GLN A 257 -0.55 14.73 -14.76
C GLN A 257 -0.35 15.31 -13.36
N LEU A 258 -1.22 14.90 -12.45
CA LEU A 258 -1.18 15.30 -11.05
C LEU A 258 -0.90 14.05 -10.19
N VAL A 259 0.13 14.11 -9.35
CA VAL A 259 0.32 13.09 -8.32
C VAL A 259 -0.61 13.39 -7.16
N PHE A 260 -1.33 12.39 -6.67
CA PHE A 260 -2.21 12.52 -5.52
C PHE A 260 -1.72 11.63 -4.37
N ILE A 261 -1.38 12.26 -3.25
CA ILE A 261 -0.81 11.62 -2.05
C ILE A 261 -1.63 12.03 -0.84
N LEU A 262 -1.82 11.09 0.08
CA LEU A 262 -2.49 11.28 1.35
C LEU A 262 -1.46 11.22 2.47
N ARG A 263 -1.51 12.19 3.40
CA ARG A 263 -0.67 12.24 4.59
C ARG A 263 -1.53 12.12 5.84
N TYR A 264 -1.19 11.22 6.74
CA TYR A 264 -1.90 10.98 8.00
C TYR A 264 -0.99 10.28 9.02
N ILE A 265 -1.49 10.00 10.22
CA ILE A 265 -0.69 9.42 11.31
C ILE A 265 -1.03 7.94 11.50
N VAL A 266 0.00 7.10 11.49
CA VAL A 266 -0.09 5.68 11.87
C VAL A 266 0.93 5.43 12.98
N SER A 267 0.47 4.86 14.11
CA SER A 267 1.31 4.56 15.27
C SER A 267 2.15 5.78 15.72
N ASN A 268 1.50 6.95 15.85
CA ASN A 268 2.09 8.24 16.24
C ASN A 268 3.19 8.77 15.30
N LYS A 269 3.32 8.25 14.07
CA LYS A 269 4.25 8.77 13.05
C LYS A 269 3.50 9.21 11.81
N PRO A 270 3.90 10.33 11.16
CA PRO A 270 3.34 10.72 9.88
C PRO A 270 3.73 9.69 8.82
N VAL A 271 2.77 9.32 7.99
CA VAL A 271 2.97 8.52 6.80
C VAL A 271 2.40 9.26 5.61
N GLU A 272 3.09 9.17 4.48
CA GLU A 272 2.61 9.60 3.18
C GLU A 272 2.33 8.35 2.35
N ARG A 273 1.16 8.30 1.72
CA ARG A 273 0.72 7.19 0.86
C ARG A 273 0.37 7.71 -0.50
N PHE A 274 1.02 7.16 -1.52
CA PHE A 274 0.62 7.38 -2.91
C PHE A 274 -0.79 6.84 -3.13
N TRP A 275 -1.73 7.67 -3.59
CA TRP A 275 -3.07 7.21 -3.89
C TRP A 275 -3.19 6.84 -5.37
N LYS A 276 -2.88 7.80 -6.26
CA LYS A 276 -3.10 7.67 -7.70
C LYS A 276 -2.39 8.77 -8.50
N PHE A 277 -2.11 8.50 -9.77
CA PHE A 277 -1.88 9.57 -10.76
C PHE A 277 -3.23 10.01 -11.34
N LEU A 278 -3.52 11.30 -11.24
CA LEU A 278 -4.74 11.91 -11.74
C LEU A 278 -4.47 12.63 -13.06
N ASN A 279 -5.41 12.53 -13.98
CA ASN A 279 -5.39 13.23 -15.26
C ASN A 279 -6.60 14.17 -15.34
N PRO A 280 -6.49 15.41 -14.83
CA PRO A 280 -7.57 16.37 -14.92
C PRO A 280 -7.94 16.65 -16.39
N PRO A 281 -9.23 16.78 -16.73
CA PRO A 281 -9.68 17.00 -18.11
C PRO A 281 -9.27 18.38 -18.67
N GLY A 282 -8.71 19.26 -17.83
CA GLY A 282 -8.13 20.53 -18.25
C GLY A 282 -7.31 21.17 -17.14
N HIS A 283 -6.55 22.22 -17.49
CA HIS A 283 -5.63 22.92 -16.59
C HIS A 283 -6.27 24.08 -15.80
N ASN A 284 -7.60 24.16 -15.77
CA ASN A 284 -8.29 25.20 -15.01
C ASN A 284 -8.51 24.73 -13.55
N ALA A 285 -8.64 25.68 -12.64
CA ALA A 285 -8.78 25.38 -11.22
C ALA A 285 -9.99 24.49 -10.90
N SER A 286 -11.11 24.67 -11.59
CA SER A 286 -12.31 23.84 -11.39
C SER A 286 -12.09 22.37 -11.78
N SER A 287 -11.44 22.11 -12.90
CA SER A 287 -11.17 20.75 -13.38
C SER A 287 -10.24 20.02 -12.42
N ILE A 288 -9.18 20.70 -11.96
CA ILE A 288 -8.22 20.12 -11.00
C ILE A 288 -8.90 19.89 -9.65
N ALA A 289 -9.62 20.88 -9.12
CA ALA A 289 -10.31 20.76 -7.84
C ALA A 289 -11.36 19.64 -7.86
N ASN A 290 -12.20 19.56 -8.90
CA ASN A 290 -13.20 18.49 -9.02
C ASN A 290 -12.54 17.12 -9.14
N CYS A 291 -11.42 17.02 -9.85
CA CYS A 291 -10.66 15.77 -9.95
C CYS A 291 -10.15 15.30 -8.58
N ILE A 292 -9.62 16.22 -7.77
CA ILE A 292 -9.19 15.94 -6.39
C ILE A 292 -10.38 15.58 -5.50
N LEU A 293 -11.48 16.34 -5.58
CA LEU A 293 -12.69 16.10 -4.77
C LEU A 293 -13.33 14.75 -5.04
N ASN A 294 -13.38 14.30 -6.30
CA ASN A 294 -13.92 12.99 -6.67
C ASN A 294 -13.18 11.82 -5.99
N GLU A 295 -11.90 11.99 -5.65
CA GLU A 295 -11.10 10.98 -4.96
C GLU A 295 -11.19 11.13 -3.44
N ILE A 296 -11.35 12.36 -2.91
CA ILE A 296 -11.46 12.63 -1.47
C ILE A 296 -12.86 12.29 -0.93
N ASP A 297 -13.92 12.66 -1.63
CA ASP A 297 -15.29 12.56 -1.12
C ASP A 297 -15.65 11.13 -0.68
N PRO A 298 -15.32 10.06 -1.44
CA PRO A 298 -15.61 8.69 -1.01
C PRO A 298 -14.85 8.28 0.26
N LEU A 299 -13.72 8.92 0.57
CA LEU A 299 -12.87 8.57 1.71
C LEU A 299 -13.31 9.23 3.02
N ILE A 300 -13.84 10.46 2.95
CA ILE A 300 -14.09 11.28 4.14
C ILE A 300 -15.45 12.00 4.17
N SER A 301 -16.37 11.71 3.25
CA SER A 301 -17.70 12.34 3.22
C SER A 301 -18.48 12.23 4.54
N ASP A 302 -18.36 11.10 5.25
CA ASP A 302 -18.99 10.90 6.56
C ASP A 302 -18.33 11.72 7.68
N THR A 303 -17.09 12.20 7.47
CA THR A 303 -16.28 12.90 8.47
C THR A 303 -15.53 14.10 7.85
N PRO A 304 -16.26 15.15 7.39
CA PRO A 304 -15.66 16.25 6.63
C PRO A 304 -14.59 17.02 7.43
N ASN A 305 -14.67 17.00 8.76
CA ASN A 305 -13.72 17.68 9.63
C ASN A 305 -12.32 17.02 9.67
N LYS A 306 -12.16 15.82 9.09
CA LYS A 306 -10.91 15.06 9.05
C LYS A 306 -9.87 15.68 8.13
N LEU A 307 -10.28 16.38 7.06
CA LEU A 307 -9.35 17.04 6.15
C LEU A 307 -8.89 18.39 6.72
N ILE A 308 -7.63 18.45 7.15
CA ILE A 308 -7.08 19.62 7.86
C ILE A 308 -6.06 20.42 7.05
N ALA A 309 -5.50 19.82 5.99
CA ALA A 309 -4.54 20.51 5.14
C ALA A 309 -4.60 20.03 3.69
N GLN A 310 -4.27 20.96 2.79
CA GLN A 310 -4.09 20.74 1.36
C GLN A 310 -2.77 21.40 0.94
N SER A 311 -1.91 20.68 0.23
CA SER A 311 -0.59 21.17 -0.16
C SER A 311 -0.33 20.95 -1.64
N TYR A 312 -0.01 22.05 -2.31
CA TYR A 312 0.27 22.11 -3.74
C TYR A 312 1.46 23.03 -4.00
N ASP A 313 1.96 23.02 -5.23
CA ASP A 313 2.90 24.02 -5.68
C ASP A 313 2.29 25.44 -5.67
N GLY A 314 3.17 26.43 -5.83
CA GLY A 314 2.77 27.84 -5.87
C GLY A 314 2.19 28.29 -7.19
N ALA A 315 1.78 27.37 -8.08
CA ALA A 315 1.23 27.76 -9.37
C ALA A 315 0.00 28.65 -9.15
N SER A 316 -0.16 29.64 -10.02
CA SER A 316 -1.23 30.63 -9.88
C SER A 316 -2.63 30.00 -9.92
N VAL A 317 -2.78 28.84 -10.57
CA VAL A 317 -4.02 28.05 -10.65
C VAL A 317 -4.33 27.31 -9.34
N MET A 318 -3.29 26.94 -8.59
CA MET A 318 -3.39 26.13 -7.38
C MET A 318 -3.55 26.98 -6.11
N SER A 319 -2.78 28.07 -6.00
CA SER A 319 -2.48 28.76 -4.73
C SER A 319 -3.19 30.12 -4.49
N GLY A 320 -3.99 30.62 -5.43
CA GLY A 320 -4.61 31.95 -5.33
C GLY A 320 -5.90 32.00 -4.48
N GLY A 321 -6.23 33.18 -3.95
CA GLY A 321 -7.38 33.36 -3.03
C GLY A 321 -8.77 33.48 -3.67
N VAL A 322 -8.90 33.44 -5.01
CA VAL A 322 -10.18 33.60 -5.72
C VAL A 322 -10.27 32.62 -6.90
N ASN A 323 -11.31 31.79 -6.95
CA ASN A 323 -11.58 30.83 -8.02
C ASN A 323 -10.36 29.94 -8.37
N ARG A 324 -9.65 29.46 -7.35
CA ARG A 324 -8.50 28.55 -7.47
C ARG A 324 -8.75 27.26 -6.71
N VAL A 325 -7.89 26.26 -6.94
CA VAL A 325 -8.03 24.91 -6.35
C VAL A 325 -8.10 24.99 -4.82
N GLN A 326 -7.18 25.72 -4.19
CA GLN A 326 -7.19 25.95 -2.74
C GLN A 326 -8.57 26.38 -2.22
N LYS A 327 -9.16 27.40 -2.84
CA LYS A 327 -10.42 27.98 -2.37
C LYS A 327 -11.59 27.03 -2.56
N ILE A 328 -11.67 26.36 -3.72
CA ILE A 328 -12.75 25.42 -4.02
C ILE A 328 -12.77 24.27 -3.01
N ILE A 329 -11.60 23.74 -2.65
CA ILE A 329 -11.48 22.66 -1.66
C ILE A 329 -11.80 23.19 -0.26
N HIS A 330 -11.31 24.38 0.10
CA HIS A 330 -11.58 25.00 1.40
C HIS A 330 -13.06 25.35 1.61
N ASP A 331 -13.75 25.80 0.56
CA ASP A 331 -15.19 26.12 0.62
C ASP A 331 -16.03 24.86 0.90
N LYS A 332 -15.56 23.67 0.49
CA LYS A 332 -16.22 22.39 0.79
C LYS A 332 -15.76 21.79 2.13
N TYR A 333 -14.47 21.84 2.41
CA TYR A 333 -13.85 21.34 3.63
C TYR A 333 -13.19 22.49 4.38
N SER A 334 -13.95 23.13 5.27
CA SER A 334 -13.55 24.39 5.93
C SER A 334 -12.28 24.31 6.78
N TYR A 335 -11.89 23.10 7.21
CA TYR A 335 -10.64 22.91 7.96
C TYR A 335 -9.44 22.59 7.05
N ALA A 336 -9.64 22.38 5.75
CA ALA A 336 -8.57 22.08 4.79
C ALA A 336 -7.76 23.36 4.48
N ASN A 337 -6.80 23.68 5.34
CA ASN A 337 -5.96 24.84 5.18
C ASN A 337 -4.88 24.62 4.13
N TYR A 338 -4.61 25.63 3.30
CA TYR A 338 -3.56 25.52 2.29
C TYR A 338 -2.18 25.74 2.87
N VAL A 339 -1.29 24.83 2.51
CA VAL A 339 0.15 24.91 2.77
C VAL A 339 0.85 24.96 1.43
N HIS A 340 1.59 26.03 1.18
CA HIS A 340 2.47 26.06 0.03
C HIS A 340 3.71 25.22 0.30
N CYS A 341 4.11 24.37 -0.64
CA CYS A 341 5.30 23.52 -0.49
C CYS A 341 6.56 24.33 -0.12
N TYR A 342 7.21 23.99 1.00
CA TYR A 342 8.39 24.73 1.49
C TYR A 342 9.59 24.53 0.56
N ALA A 343 9.79 23.32 0.03
CA ALA A 343 10.83 23.05 -0.94
C ALA A 343 10.65 23.91 -2.20
N HIS A 344 9.42 24.09 -2.68
CA HIS A 344 9.14 24.99 -3.79
C HIS A 344 9.43 26.46 -3.42
N HIS A 345 9.10 26.88 -2.19
CA HIS A 345 9.45 28.23 -1.71
C HIS A 345 10.95 28.48 -1.72
N ILE A 346 11.78 27.58 -1.20
CA ILE A 346 13.24 27.77 -1.23
C ILE A 346 13.76 27.80 -2.67
N ASN A 347 13.23 26.95 -3.55
CA ASN A 347 13.65 26.94 -4.96
C ASN A 347 13.36 28.30 -5.62
N ARG A 348 12.19 28.88 -5.32
CA ARG A 348 11.83 30.22 -5.80
C ARG A 348 12.69 31.32 -5.20
N ILE A 349 13.02 31.24 -3.90
CA ILE A 349 13.90 32.22 -3.25
C ILE A 349 15.26 32.24 -3.92
N MET A 350 15.86 31.06 -4.12
CA MET A 350 17.15 30.92 -4.78
C MET A 350 17.09 31.36 -6.24
N SER A 351 16.03 30.99 -6.97
CA SER A 351 15.85 31.40 -8.36
C SER A 351 15.68 32.91 -8.51
N ASN A 352 14.92 33.55 -7.61
CA ASN A 352 14.78 35.01 -7.56
C ASN A 352 16.10 35.70 -7.22
N ALA A 353 16.83 35.21 -6.21
CA ALA A 353 18.13 35.74 -5.84
C ALA A 353 19.12 35.64 -7.02
N ALA A 354 19.06 34.54 -7.78
CA ALA A 354 19.86 34.34 -8.97
C ALA A 354 19.44 35.21 -10.17
N SER A 355 18.14 35.52 -10.31
CA SER A 355 17.63 36.29 -11.45
C SER A 355 17.67 37.79 -11.25
N ASN A 356 17.58 38.28 -10.02
CA ASN A 356 17.51 39.71 -9.71
C ASN A 356 18.84 40.43 -10.00
N ASN A 357 19.97 39.78 -9.73
CA ASN A 357 21.29 40.33 -10.04
C ASN A 357 21.75 39.88 -11.45
N ALA A 358 22.16 40.83 -12.29
CA ALA A 358 22.58 40.55 -13.66
C ALA A 358 23.86 39.70 -13.73
N SER A 359 24.86 40.01 -12.91
CA SER A 359 26.13 39.28 -12.80
C SER A 359 25.90 37.83 -12.39
N VAL A 360 25.03 37.60 -11.39
CA VAL A 360 24.66 36.26 -10.92
C VAL A 360 23.90 35.48 -11.98
N ARG A 361 22.96 36.12 -12.69
CA ARG A 361 22.21 35.48 -13.77
C ARG A 361 23.14 35.02 -14.90
N ILE A 362 24.13 35.85 -15.25
CA ILE A 362 25.16 35.50 -16.23
C ILE A 362 26.01 34.32 -15.73
N PHE A 363 26.43 34.35 -14.46
CA PHE A 363 27.15 33.24 -13.84
C PHE A 363 26.40 31.91 -13.96
N PHE A 364 25.13 31.84 -13.55
CA PHE A 364 24.35 30.61 -13.65
C PHE A 364 24.04 30.19 -15.09
N ALA A 365 23.89 31.13 -16.02
CA ALA A 365 23.76 30.82 -17.44
C ALA A 365 25.03 30.15 -17.98
N HIS A 366 26.22 30.65 -17.60
CA HIS A 366 27.50 30.05 -17.97
C HIS A 366 27.68 28.66 -17.36
N LEU A 367 27.38 28.50 -16.06
CA LEU A 367 27.47 27.23 -15.37
C LEU A 367 26.56 26.17 -16.02
N THR A 368 25.30 26.53 -16.29
CA THR A 368 24.31 25.65 -16.92
C THR A 368 24.71 25.30 -18.36
N GLY A 369 25.24 26.27 -19.10
CA GLY A 369 25.78 26.06 -20.45
C GLY A 369 26.92 25.04 -20.44
N MET A 370 27.84 25.14 -19.47
CA MET A 370 28.97 24.20 -19.34
C MET A 370 28.50 22.79 -18.96
N CYS A 371 27.56 22.64 -18.04
CA CYS A 371 26.95 21.34 -17.73
C CYS A 371 26.27 20.73 -18.97
N SER A 372 25.59 21.55 -19.76
CA SER A 372 24.93 21.13 -21.01
C SER A 372 25.95 20.75 -22.08
N PHE A 373 27.08 21.45 -22.16
CA PHE A 373 28.19 21.15 -23.07
C PHE A 373 28.68 19.72 -22.86
N PHE A 374 29.04 19.33 -21.64
CA PHE A 374 29.49 17.95 -21.40
C PHE A 374 28.38 16.92 -21.58
N SER A 375 27.21 17.15 -20.97
CA SER A 375 26.13 16.15 -20.94
C SER A 375 25.49 15.82 -22.30
N THR A 376 25.62 16.71 -23.29
CA THR A 376 25.09 16.50 -24.65
C THR A 376 25.99 15.67 -25.55
N SER A 377 27.25 15.39 -25.16
CA SER A 377 28.17 14.55 -25.96
C SER A 377 28.80 13.44 -25.11
N PRO A 378 28.56 12.17 -25.47
CA PRO A 378 29.24 11.03 -24.84
C PRO A 378 30.76 11.10 -24.94
N GLN A 379 31.30 11.63 -26.04
CA GLN A 379 32.76 11.77 -26.23
C GLN A 379 33.35 12.79 -25.25
N ARG A 380 32.71 13.96 -25.10
CA ARG A 380 33.13 14.98 -24.12
C ARG A 380 32.98 14.48 -22.68
N THR A 381 31.90 13.75 -22.41
CA THR A 381 31.67 13.15 -21.08
C THR A 381 32.75 12.13 -20.75
N LYS A 382 33.15 11.29 -21.72
CA LYS A 382 34.22 10.30 -21.52
C LYS A 382 35.57 10.98 -21.24
N LEU A 383 35.92 12.02 -22.00
CA LEU A 383 37.14 12.78 -21.75
C LEU A 383 37.16 13.41 -20.35
N LEU A 384 36.01 13.93 -19.91
CA LEU A 384 35.87 14.43 -18.55
C LEU A 384 36.02 13.32 -17.50
N ASP A 385 35.44 12.13 -17.74
CA ASP A 385 35.59 10.97 -16.86
C ASP A 385 37.06 10.49 -16.77
N ASP A 386 37.79 10.53 -17.89
CA ASP A 386 39.18 10.09 -17.97
C ASP A 386 40.14 11.03 -17.21
N ILE A 387 39.85 12.34 -17.15
CA ILE A 387 40.73 13.35 -16.55
C ILE A 387 40.30 13.76 -15.14
N ALA A 388 39.02 14.11 -14.96
CA ALA A 388 38.50 14.62 -13.68
C ALA A 388 37.89 13.51 -12.81
N HIS A 389 37.73 12.29 -13.34
CA HIS A 389 37.09 11.15 -12.67
C HIS A 389 35.72 11.47 -12.04
N ARG A 390 35.05 12.51 -12.56
CA ARG A 390 33.80 13.07 -12.03
C ARG A 390 32.91 13.55 -13.16
N ARG A 391 31.60 13.38 -12.97
CA ARG A 391 30.59 13.81 -13.93
C ARG A 391 29.93 15.11 -13.49
N LEU A 392 29.86 16.05 -14.42
CA LEU A 392 28.97 17.20 -14.26
C LEU A 392 27.50 16.75 -14.35
N PRO A 393 26.61 17.32 -13.52
CA PRO A 393 25.20 16.99 -13.57
C PRO A 393 24.58 17.39 -14.90
N ARG A 394 23.53 16.67 -15.34
CA ARG A 394 22.68 17.13 -16.44
C ARG A 394 22.00 18.43 -16.04
N SER A 395 21.94 19.40 -16.95
CA SER A 395 21.26 20.66 -16.68
C SER A 395 19.76 20.41 -16.49
N SER A 396 19.21 20.94 -15.40
CA SER A 396 17.76 21.03 -15.22
C SER A 396 17.40 22.51 -15.00
N GLN A 397 16.48 23.03 -15.82
CA GLN A 397 16.11 24.46 -15.79
C GLN A 397 15.20 24.83 -14.62
N LYS A 398 14.52 23.85 -13.99
CA LYS A 398 13.44 24.10 -13.02
C LYS A 398 13.82 23.99 -11.54
N ARG A 399 15.03 23.54 -11.17
CA ARG A 399 15.40 23.28 -9.76
C ARG A 399 16.86 23.68 -9.46
N LEU A 400 17.06 24.81 -8.76
CA LEU A 400 18.39 25.36 -8.47
C LEU A 400 19.26 24.43 -7.60
N ASN A 401 18.65 23.54 -6.82
CA ASN A 401 19.39 22.52 -6.05
C ASN A 401 20.27 21.62 -6.90
N PHE A 402 19.88 21.38 -8.16
CA PHE A 402 20.67 20.55 -9.06
C PHE A 402 21.92 21.28 -9.57
N GLN A 403 22.01 22.59 -9.35
CA GLN A 403 23.21 23.36 -9.62
C GLN A 403 24.20 23.33 -8.43
N SER A 404 23.84 22.86 -7.23
CA SER A 404 24.79 22.74 -6.10
C SER A 404 25.98 21.84 -6.47
N ARG A 405 25.69 20.67 -7.04
CA ARG A 405 26.69 19.74 -7.57
C ARG A 405 27.52 20.34 -8.69
N GLY A 406 26.89 21.16 -9.55
CA GLY A 406 27.57 21.89 -10.62
C GLY A 406 28.57 22.89 -10.06
N VAL A 407 28.15 23.73 -9.11
CA VAL A 407 29.00 24.71 -8.42
C VAL A 407 30.17 24.00 -7.73
N TYR A 408 29.90 22.96 -6.93
CA TYR A 408 30.93 22.21 -6.22
C TYR A 408 31.94 21.57 -7.18
N THR A 409 31.47 20.88 -8.22
CA THR A 409 32.35 20.19 -9.17
C THR A 409 33.22 21.18 -9.94
N VAL A 410 32.68 22.34 -10.31
CA VAL A 410 33.42 23.37 -11.04
C VAL A 410 34.43 24.09 -10.15
N TYR A 411 34.11 24.27 -8.86
CA TYR A 411 35.02 24.86 -7.89
C TYR A 411 36.21 23.94 -7.59
N GLU A 412 35.94 22.67 -7.23
CA GLU A 412 36.97 21.71 -6.84
C GLU A 412 37.87 21.28 -8.01
N TYR A 413 37.27 21.04 -9.18
CA TYR A 413 37.98 20.50 -10.35
C TYR A 413 38.23 21.56 -11.43
N ARG A 414 38.39 22.83 -11.03
CA ARG A 414 38.53 23.96 -11.96
C ARG A 414 39.73 23.78 -12.90
N ASN A 415 40.86 23.34 -12.36
CA ASN A 415 42.11 23.21 -13.10
C ASN A 415 42.06 22.05 -14.10
N GLU A 416 41.46 20.93 -13.69
CA GLU A 416 41.20 19.77 -14.53
C GLU A 416 40.22 20.11 -15.64
N LEU A 417 39.17 20.88 -15.35
CA LEU A 417 38.24 21.37 -16.37
C LEU A 417 38.93 22.29 -17.38
N ILE A 418 39.82 23.18 -16.93
CA ILE A 418 40.64 24.01 -17.83
C ILE A 418 41.50 23.10 -18.73
N HIS A 419 42.11 22.05 -18.18
CA HIS A 419 42.92 21.11 -18.94
C HIS A 419 42.08 20.32 -19.96
N VAL A 420 40.90 19.84 -19.58
CA VAL A 420 39.95 19.19 -20.49
C VAL A 420 39.56 20.12 -21.64
N MET A 421 39.26 21.39 -21.34
CA MET A 421 38.93 22.37 -22.37
C MET A 421 40.10 22.67 -23.30
N ASP A 422 41.33 22.69 -22.77
CA ASP A 422 42.56 22.85 -23.57
C ASP A 422 42.79 21.68 -24.53
N ILE A 423 42.53 20.45 -24.08
CA ILE A 423 42.57 19.27 -24.95
C ILE A 423 41.50 19.37 -26.03
N LEU A 424 40.26 19.73 -25.69
CA LEU A 424 39.17 19.87 -26.66
C LEU A 424 39.41 21.00 -27.68
N GLU A 425 40.11 22.06 -27.28
CA GLU A 425 40.51 23.17 -28.16
C GLU A 425 41.59 22.74 -29.16
N ASN A 426 42.52 21.87 -28.75
CA ASN A 426 43.69 21.47 -29.53
C ASN A 426 43.57 20.09 -30.22
N ASP A 427 42.51 19.31 -29.94
CA ASP A 427 42.32 17.97 -30.50
C ASP A 427 41.94 18.02 -31.98
N LYS A 428 42.86 17.56 -32.83
CA LYS A 428 42.70 17.48 -34.29
C LYS A 428 41.59 16.53 -34.74
N ASN A 429 41.10 15.64 -33.86
CA ASN A 429 40.04 14.69 -34.18
C ASN A 429 38.63 15.28 -34.05
N ILE A 430 38.47 16.44 -33.40
CA ILE A 430 37.18 17.10 -33.23
C ILE A 430 36.82 17.88 -34.49
N LYS A 431 35.82 17.38 -35.23
CA LYS A 431 35.42 17.95 -36.52
C LYS A 431 34.42 19.12 -36.43
N LEU A 432 33.77 19.32 -35.28
CA LEU A 432 32.81 20.42 -35.09
C LEU A 432 33.53 21.67 -34.58
N ASN A 433 33.59 22.70 -35.43
CA ASN A 433 34.12 24.02 -35.06
C ASN A 433 33.42 24.62 -33.83
N SER A 434 32.11 24.39 -33.68
CA SER A 434 31.36 24.86 -32.50
C SER A 434 31.88 24.30 -31.18
N THR A 435 32.42 23.08 -31.17
CA THR A 435 32.96 22.46 -29.95
C THR A 435 34.26 23.12 -29.53
N ILE A 436 35.12 23.45 -30.51
CA ILE A 436 36.40 24.12 -30.30
C ILE A 436 36.15 25.55 -29.78
N GLU A 437 35.27 26.30 -30.43
CA GLU A 437 34.88 27.66 -30.01
C GLU A 437 34.26 27.67 -28.60
N GLN A 438 33.35 26.74 -28.31
CA GLN A 438 32.75 26.61 -26.99
C GLN A 438 33.77 26.23 -25.91
N ALA A 439 34.69 25.30 -26.21
CA ALA A 439 35.74 24.89 -25.27
C ALA A 439 36.68 26.06 -24.94
N GLY A 440 37.15 26.80 -25.94
CA GLY A 440 37.97 28.00 -25.74
C GLY A 440 37.21 29.09 -24.94
N ALA A 441 35.93 29.30 -25.24
CA ALA A 441 35.09 30.23 -24.49
C ALA A 441 34.90 29.82 -23.02
N TYR A 442 34.69 28.53 -22.73
CA TYR A 442 34.56 28.06 -21.35
C TYR A 442 35.90 28.09 -20.59
N LYS A 443 37.01 27.79 -21.25
CA LYS A 443 38.36 27.94 -20.69
C LYS A 443 38.63 29.37 -20.21
N LEU A 444 38.38 30.37 -21.07
CA LEU A 444 38.50 31.78 -20.71
C LEU A 444 37.57 32.18 -19.56
N ARG A 445 36.36 31.60 -19.49
CA ARG A 445 35.41 31.85 -18.41
C ARG A 445 35.86 31.24 -17.08
N LEU A 446 36.43 30.04 -17.08
CA LEU A 446 36.98 29.40 -15.86
C LEU A 446 38.19 30.16 -15.28
N GLN A 447 38.80 31.03 -16.08
CA GLN A 447 39.89 31.93 -15.68
C GLN A 447 39.40 33.38 -15.40
N ASN A 448 38.14 33.68 -15.68
CA ASN A 448 37.60 35.03 -15.51
C ASN A 448 37.38 35.33 -14.01
N ARG A 449 37.89 36.48 -13.54
CA ARG A 449 37.79 36.90 -12.14
C ARG A 449 36.35 37.01 -11.63
N ASP A 450 35.41 37.48 -12.46
CA ASP A 450 34.00 37.63 -12.08
C ASP A 450 33.34 36.26 -11.91
N PHE A 451 33.64 35.32 -12.80
CA PHE A 451 33.14 33.96 -12.71
C PHE A 451 33.67 33.26 -11.46
N ILE A 452 34.98 33.36 -11.18
CA ILE A 452 35.61 32.78 -10.00
C ILE A 452 35.04 33.40 -8.71
N PHE A 453 34.86 34.72 -8.67
CA PHE A 453 34.22 35.41 -7.54
C PHE A 453 32.84 34.82 -7.21
N TRP A 454 31.94 34.76 -8.20
CA TRP A 454 30.61 34.19 -7.98
C TRP A 454 30.64 32.68 -7.69
N LEU A 455 31.57 31.94 -8.30
CA LEU A 455 31.77 30.53 -8.02
C LEU A 455 32.12 30.30 -6.55
N THR A 456 33.03 31.11 -5.97
CA THR A 456 33.42 31.02 -4.57
C THR A 456 32.26 31.38 -3.63
N ILE A 457 31.51 32.45 -3.91
CA ILE A 457 30.35 32.84 -3.10
C ILE A 457 29.27 31.75 -3.11
N PHE A 458 28.90 31.25 -4.30
CA PHE A 458 27.90 30.19 -4.39
C PHE A 458 28.43 28.85 -3.87
N HIS A 459 29.74 28.59 -3.88
CA HIS A 459 30.33 27.42 -3.23
C HIS A 459 30.13 27.46 -1.70
N LYS A 460 30.13 28.65 -1.08
CA LYS A 460 29.79 28.81 0.35
C LYS A 460 28.28 28.70 0.61
N ILE A 461 27.44 29.25 -0.25
CA ILE A 461 25.96 29.28 -0.06
C ILE A 461 25.30 27.92 -0.33
N MET A 462 25.69 27.25 -1.43
CA MET A 462 24.99 26.05 -1.93
C MET A 462 24.94 24.85 -0.97
N PRO A 463 25.98 24.56 -0.15
CA PRO A 463 25.90 23.49 0.84
C PRO A 463 24.78 23.70 1.86
N HIS A 464 24.56 24.95 2.30
CA HIS A 464 23.47 25.28 3.21
C HIS A 464 22.11 25.14 2.53
N VAL A 465 22.02 25.48 1.23
CA VAL A 465 20.80 25.28 0.42
C VAL A 465 20.49 23.80 0.30
N GLU A 466 21.47 22.97 -0.05
CA GLU A 466 21.29 21.52 -0.15
C GLU A 466 20.87 20.89 1.18
N LEU A 467 21.44 21.35 2.30
CA LEU A 467 21.07 20.91 3.64
C LEU A 467 19.61 21.21 3.96
N ILE A 468 19.17 22.47 3.84
CA ILE A 468 17.79 22.85 4.16
C ILE A 468 16.78 22.14 3.27
N PHE A 469 17.12 21.92 1.99
CA PHE A 469 16.27 21.15 1.10
C PHE A 469 16.13 19.71 1.52
N LYS A 470 17.24 19.05 1.86
CA LYS A 470 17.22 17.67 2.34
C LYS A 470 16.40 17.53 3.62
N GLN A 471 16.52 18.50 4.53
CA GLN A 471 15.77 18.53 5.78
C GLN A 471 14.27 18.73 5.53
N LEU A 472 13.87 19.70 4.70
CA LEU A 472 12.47 19.97 4.41
C LEU A 472 11.81 18.83 3.61
N GLN A 473 12.58 18.09 2.82
CA GLN A 473 12.09 16.94 2.06
C GLN A 473 11.88 15.66 2.90
N THR A 474 12.21 15.64 4.19
CA THR A 474 11.93 14.44 4.99
C THR A 474 10.46 14.35 5.40
N ILE A 475 9.87 13.16 5.30
CA ILE A 475 8.44 12.92 5.64
C ILE A 475 8.16 13.26 7.11
N ASN A 476 9.12 13.00 8.00
CA ASN A 476 9.01 13.29 9.43
C ASN A 476 9.21 14.77 9.79
N THR A 477 9.39 15.66 8.80
CA THR A 477 9.51 17.09 9.07
C THR A 477 8.16 17.64 9.51
N ASP A 478 8.06 17.97 10.79
CA ASP A 478 6.96 18.74 11.35
C ASP A 478 7.23 20.26 11.20
N PRO A 479 6.19 21.11 11.36
CA PRO A 479 6.37 22.55 11.24
C PRO A 479 7.40 23.17 12.20
N ASN A 480 7.62 22.60 13.39
CA ASN A 480 8.56 23.13 14.37
C ASN A 480 10.00 22.91 13.90
N LYS A 481 10.30 21.69 13.46
CA LYS A 481 11.58 21.33 12.87
C LYS A 481 11.89 22.18 11.63
N ALA A 482 10.90 22.35 10.75
CA ALA A 482 11.04 23.20 9.57
C ALA A 482 11.41 24.65 9.95
N LYS A 483 10.83 25.21 11.02
CA LYS A 483 11.17 26.55 11.50
C LYS A 483 12.60 26.63 12.02
N GLN A 484 13.01 25.64 12.81
CA GLN A 484 14.36 25.58 13.37
C GLN A 484 15.41 25.46 12.25
N ASP A 485 15.16 24.61 11.26
CA ASP A 485 16.05 24.45 10.11
C ASP A 485 16.14 25.74 9.27
N LEU A 486 15.01 26.45 9.09
CA LEU A 486 15.01 27.77 8.44
C LEU A 486 15.82 28.81 9.22
N GLN A 487 15.70 28.85 10.56
CA GLN A 487 16.51 29.74 11.40
C GLN A 487 18.01 29.41 11.31
N ASN A 488 18.37 28.13 11.31
CA ASN A 488 19.75 27.70 11.12
C ASN A 488 20.30 28.14 9.75
N PHE A 489 19.48 28.04 8.70
CA PHE A 489 19.83 28.52 7.37
C PHE A 489 19.99 30.05 7.35
N GLU A 490 19.08 30.81 7.95
CA GLU A 490 19.19 32.27 8.06
C GLU A 490 20.50 32.68 8.76
N ASN A 491 20.83 32.02 9.88
CA ASN A 491 22.07 32.27 10.63
C ASN A 491 23.31 31.94 9.80
N ALA A 492 23.27 30.87 8.99
CA ALA A 492 24.38 30.50 8.11
C ALA A 492 24.60 31.53 7.00
N ILE A 493 23.53 31.99 6.34
CA ILE A 493 23.63 33.04 5.32
C ILE A 493 24.08 34.37 5.94
N GLN A 494 23.61 34.70 7.13
CA GLN A 494 24.07 35.88 7.87
C GLN A 494 25.58 35.80 8.16
N LYS A 495 26.07 34.64 8.59
CA LYS A 495 27.50 34.42 8.80
C LYS A 495 28.32 34.61 7.52
N ILE A 496 27.86 34.08 6.38
CA ILE A 496 28.50 34.29 5.07
C ILE A 496 28.53 35.78 4.69
N ARG A 497 27.45 36.49 4.97
CA ARG A 497 27.33 37.93 4.75
C ARG A 497 28.33 38.71 5.61
N ASP A 498 28.49 38.34 6.87
CA ASP A 498 29.39 39.01 7.82
C ASP A 498 30.87 38.72 7.51
N GLU A 499 31.18 37.53 6.97
CA GLU A 499 32.52 37.11 6.53
C GLU A 499 32.84 37.50 5.07
N MET A 500 31.99 38.30 4.42
CA MET A 500 32.13 38.66 3.01
C MET A 500 33.45 39.40 2.73
N ASP A 501 33.85 40.30 3.63
CA ASP A 501 35.09 41.07 3.51
C ASP A 501 36.33 40.19 3.48
N ILE A 502 36.40 39.23 4.41
CA ILE A 502 37.49 38.25 4.49
C ILE A 502 37.55 37.42 3.19
N THR A 503 36.40 37.07 2.62
CA THR A 503 36.32 36.28 1.40
C THR A 503 36.85 37.05 0.19
N ILE A 504 36.55 38.35 0.10
CA ILE A 504 37.03 39.21 -0.97
C ILE A 504 38.55 39.38 -0.86
N ASP A 505 39.06 39.66 0.35
CA ASP A 505 40.50 39.85 0.59
C ASP A 505 41.31 38.60 0.22
N GLN A 506 40.77 37.40 0.52
CA GLN A 506 41.38 36.12 0.15
C GLN A 506 41.45 35.95 -1.37
N LEU A 507 40.36 36.25 -2.08
CA LEU A 507 40.31 36.14 -3.54
C LEU A 507 41.26 37.14 -4.21
N ASP A 508 41.28 38.39 -3.75
CA ASP A 508 42.18 39.40 -4.29
C ASP A 508 43.65 39.01 -4.09
N SER A 509 43.99 38.40 -2.95
CA SER A 509 45.32 37.84 -2.68
C SER A 509 45.67 36.67 -3.62
N GLU A 510 44.76 35.72 -3.82
CA GLU A 510 44.93 34.58 -4.74
C GLU A 510 45.13 35.05 -6.20
N PHE A 511 44.42 36.10 -6.62
CA PHE A 511 44.62 36.67 -7.96
C PHE A 511 45.96 37.39 -8.10
N LEU A 512 46.44 38.05 -7.05
CA LEU A 512 47.74 38.72 -7.04
C LEU A 512 48.90 37.71 -7.11
N GLU A 513 48.80 36.57 -6.41
CA GLU A 513 49.83 35.52 -6.44
C GLU A 513 49.92 34.85 -7.82
N ASN A 514 48.77 34.52 -8.43
CA ASN A 514 48.72 33.91 -9.77
C ASN A 514 49.22 34.85 -10.89
N GLU A 515 49.14 36.18 -10.71
CA GLU A 515 49.72 37.15 -11.65
C GLU A 515 51.25 37.24 -11.55
N VAL A 516 51.85 36.81 -10.44
CA VAL A 516 53.31 36.86 -10.25
C VAL A 516 54.02 35.63 -10.86
N GLU A 517 53.34 34.49 -11.01
CA GLU A 517 53.92 33.27 -11.62
C GLU A 517 53.93 33.28 -13.17
N LEU A 518 53.13 34.13 -13.82
CA LEU A 518 53.15 34.35 -15.27
C LEU A 518 54.14 35.50 -15.60
N VAL A 519 55.36 35.15 -16.05
CA VAL A 519 56.46 36.00 -16.60
C VAL A 519 56.11 37.49 -16.88
N PRO A 520 56.97 38.46 -16.49
CA PRO A 520 56.61 39.88 -16.32
C PRO A 520 56.25 40.58 -17.63
N GLN A 521 54.97 40.57 -18.00
CA GLN A 521 54.42 41.50 -18.98
C GLN A 521 53.80 42.70 -18.27
N LYS A 522 54.52 43.83 -18.37
CA LYS A 522 54.13 45.22 -18.05
C LYS A 522 53.05 45.34 -16.96
N LYS A 523 53.50 45.67 -15.75
CA LYS A 523 52.69 46.26 -14.66
C LYS A 523 51.61 47.18 -15.23
N ARG A 524 50.39 46.69 -15.40
CA ARG A 524 49.22 47.55 -15.51
C ARG A 524 49.13 48.23 -14.15
N ARG A 525 49.34 49.54 -14.12
CA ARG A 525 49.09 50.34 -12.91
C ARG A 525 47.65 50.03 -12.48
N TYR A 526 47.49 49.50 -11.28
CA TYR A 526 46.21 49.46 -10.56
C TYR A 526 45.57 50.85 -10.69
N SER A 527 44.57 50.99 -11.54
CA SER A 527 43.85 52.26 -11.68
C SER A 527 42.76 52.33 -10.61
N GLN A 528 42.42 53.55 -10.21
CA GLN A 528 41.35 53.87 -9.26
C GLN A 528 39.97 53.28 -9.65
N SER A 529 39.83 52.82 -10.90
CA SER A 529 38.70 52.04 -11.41
C SER A 529 38.59 50.63 -10.83
N ASP A 530 39.69 49.94 -10.50
CA ASP A 530 39.65 48.53 -10.09
C ASP A 530 39.18 48.37 -8.63
N LEU A 531 39.48 49.35 -7.76
CA LEU A 531 38.87 49.46 -6.43
C LEU A 531 37.36 49.65 -6.50
N SER A 532 36.86 50.36 -7.52
CA SER A 532 35.41 50.57 -7.70
C SER A 532 34.69 49.29 -8.14
N VAL A 533 35.39 48.40 -8.85
CA VAL A 533 34.86 47.10 -9.29
C VAL A 533 34.78 46.10 -8.13
N SER A 534 35.78 46.06 -7.23
CA SER A 534 35.68 45.20 -6.02
C SER A 534 34.60 45.72 -5.06
N THR A 535 34.47 47.05 -4.92
CA THR A 535 33.45 47.68 -4.09
C THR A 535 32.03 47.42 -4.62
N ASN A 536 31.81 47.51 -5.94
CA ASN A 536 30.51 47.23 -6.55
C ASN A 536 30.13 45.74 -6.43
N LYS A 537 31.07 44.82 -6.61
CA LYS A 537 30.83 43.38 -6.45
C LYS A 537 30.53 42.99 -5.01
N LYS A 538 31.17 43.64 -4.03
CA LYS A 538 30.83 43.50 -2.62
C LYS A 538 29.37 43.87 -2.37
N ILE A 539 28.94 45.03 -2.88
CA ILE A 539 27.54 45.49 -2.74
C ILE A 539 26.59 44.46 -3.36
N GLU A 540 26.88 44.01 -4.59
CA GLU A 540 26.09 42.99 -5.27
C GLU A 540 26.00 41.66 -4.48
N ALA A 541 27.10 41.20 -3.89
CA ALA A 541 27.11 39.96 -3.11
C ALA A 541 26.36 40.10 -1.77
N LEU A 542 26.45 41.27 -1.12
CA LEU A 542 25.66 41.60 0.06
C LEU A 542 24.16 41.66 -0.27
N GLU A 543 23.79 42.30 -1.38
CA GLU A 543 22.41 42.33 -1.87
C GLU A 543 21.84 40.93 -2.13
N VAL A 544 22.64 40.00 -2.65
CA VAL A 544 22.23 38.60 -2.83
C VAL A 544 21.91 37.95 -1.48
N CYS A 545 22.79 38.09 -0.50
CA CYS A 545 22.58 37.53 0.85
C CYS A 545 21.35 38.17 1.53
N ASP A 546 21.24 39.50 1.46
CA ASP A 546 20.12 40.26 2.03
C ASP A 546 18.79 39.89 1.35
N SER A 547 18.79 39.73 0.04
CA SER A 547 17.62 39.26 -0.71
C SER A 547 17.20 37.85 -0.28
N ILE A 548 18.16 36.92 -0.09
CA ILE A 548 17.85 35.57 0.40
C ILE A 548 17.21 35.64 1.80
N ILE A 549 17.85 36.34 2.74
CA ILE A 549 17.37 36.46 4.13
C ILE A 549 15.98 37.13 4.16
N GLN A 550 15.79 38.25 3.44
CA GLN A 550 14.53 38.97 3.42
C GLN A 550 13.40 38.13 2.81
N GLN A 551 13.67 37.40 1.72
CA GLN A 551 12.66 36.56 1.09
C GLN A 551 12.28 35.35 1.96
N ILE A 552 13.22 34.79 2.74
CA ILE A 552 12.90 33.73 3.70
C ILE A 552 11.98 34.26 4.78
N LYS A 553 12.36 35.37 5.42
CA LYS A 553 11.54 36.03 6.44
C LYS A 553 10.15 36.39 5.92
N ALA A 554 10.05 36.86 4.68
CA ALA A 554 8.76 37.24 4.07
C ALA A 554 7.89 36.03 3.66
N ARG A 555 8.49 34.93 3.20
CA ARG A 555 7.75 33.77 2.66
C ARG A 555 7.44 32.70 3.70
N PHE A 556 8.22 32.61 4.77
CA PHE A 556 8.06 31.61 5.83
C PHE A 556 7.54 32.20 7.14
N THR A 557 6.81 33.32 7.09
CA THR A 557 6.02 33.78 8.23
C THR A 557 4.93 32.76 8.54
N PHE A 558 5.02 32.12 9.71
CA PHE A 558 3.97 31.24 10.23
C PHE A 558 2.70 32.07 10.42
N THR A 559 1.81 32.01 9.44
CA THR A 559 0.56 32.79 9.36
C THR A 559 -0.63 31.86 9.22
N GLY A 560 -1.80 32.33 9.66
CA GLY A 560 -3.02 31.52 9.67
C GLY A 560 -2.85 30.26 10.53
N HIS A 561 -3.11 29.09 9.93
CA HIS A 561 -3.11 27.80 10.62
C HIS A 561 -1.75 27.37 11.18
N LEU A 562 -0.66 27.88 10.61
CA LEU A 562 0.71 27.63 11.07
C LEU A 562 1.07 28.42 12.34
N ILE A 563 0.27 29.41 12.76
CA ILE A 563 0.51 30.13 14.02
C ILE A 563 0.47 29.18 15.22
N ALA A 564 -0.33 28.11 15.13
CA ALA A 564 -0.48 27.11 16.17
C ALA A 564 0.83 26.40 16.54
N THR A 565 1.79 26.36 15.62
CA THR A 565 3.12 25.77 15.84
C THR A 565 3.90 26.53 16.89
N ALA A 566 3.70 27.86 16.97
CA ALA A 566 4.37 28.72 17.93
C ALA A 566 4.07 28.32 19.38
N LEU A 567 2.88 27.77 19.66
CA LEU A 567 2.51 27.27 20.99
C LEU A 567 3.35 26.07 21.45
N LEU A 568 3.95 25.33 20.52
CA LEU A 568 4.72 24.11 20.80
C LEU A 568 6.22 24.28 20.50
N MET A 569 6.68 25.52 20.36
CA MET A 569 8.09 25.84 20.18
C MET A 569 8.82 25.92 21.52
N LYS A 570 9.78 25.00 21.72
CA LYS A 570 10.56 24.94 22.96
C LYS A 570 11.26 26.25 23.32
N GLU A 571 11.68 27.04 22.32
CA GLU A 571 12.44 28.28 22.52
C GLU A 571 11.63 29.30 23.33
N HIS A 572 10.30 29.21 23.26
CA HIS A 572 9.39 30.11 23.94
C HIS A 572 8.80 29.53 25.23
N PHE A 573 9.07 28.27 25.60
CA PHE A 573 8.43 27.64 26.78
C PHE A 573 8.75 28.38 28.08
N VAL A 574 10.00 28.82 28.26
CA VAL A 574 10.42 29.60 29.43
C VAL A 574 9.71 30.96 29.49
N GLU A 575 9.44 31.56 28.32
CA GLU A 575 8.70 32.83 28.22
C GLU A 575 7.21 32.61 28.50
N TYR A 576 6.61 31.55 27.95
CA TYR A 576 5.21 31.20 28.08
C TYR A 576 4.83 30.70 29.47
N GLN A 577 5.78 30.09 30.18
CA GLN A 577 5.63 29.76 31.59
C GLN A 577 5.42 31.02 32.44
N LYS A 578 6.13 32.12 32.13
CA LYS A 578 5.98 33.41 32.83
C LYS A 578 4.73 34.16 32.39
N ILE A 579 4.49 34.23 31.08
CA ILE A 579 3.37 34.97 30.48
C ILE A 579 2.75 34.09 29.39
N PHE A 580 1.60 33.49 29.69
CA PHE A 580 0.92 32.61 28.76
C PHE A 580 0.46 33.37 27.49
N PRO A 581 0.69 32.83 26.28
CA PRO A 581 0.41 33.53 25.03
C PRO A 581 -1.06 33.44 24.62
N GLU A 582 -1.94 34.20 25.29
CA GLU A 582 -3.39 34.16 25.05
C GLU A 582 -3.81 34.52 23.62
N LYS A 583 -3.09 35.47 22.99
CA LYS A 583 -3.39 35.86 21.61
C LYS A 583 -3.15 34.68 20.65
N LEU A 584 -2.02 33.98 20.78
CA LEU A 584 -1.69 32.81 19.96
C LEU A 584 -2.71 31.68 20.18
N LEU A 585 -3.10 31.42 21.44
CA LEU A 585 -4.16 30.45 21.74
C LEU A 585 -5.47 30.84 21.04
N SER A 586 -5.89 32.10 21.16
CA SER A 586 -7.14 32.57 20.55
C SER A 586 -7.14 32.45 19.03
N ASP A 587 -6.00 32.71 18.38
CA ASP A 587 -5.86 32.60 16.93
C ASP A 587 -5.83 31.14 16.47
N THR A 588 -5.20 30.25 17.25
CA THR A 588 -5.23 28.79 17.01
C THR A 588 -6.66 28.23 17.07
N ILE A 589 -7.44 28.62 18.08
CA ILE A 589 -8.84 28.16 18.23
C ILE A 589 -9.74 28.70 17.11
N LYS A 590 -9.49 29.91 16.59
CA LYS A 590 -10.23 30.42 15.43
C LYS A 590 -10.03 29.54 14.19
N VAL A 591 -8.83 29.01 14.02
CA VAL A 591 -8.50 28.15 12.87
C VAL A 591 -8.94 26.71 13.09
N TYR A 592 -8.84 26.22 14.32
CA TYR A 592 -9.25 24.88 14.73
C TYR A 592 -10.31 24.93 15.84
N PRO A 593 -11.59 25.25 15.51
CA PRO A 593 -12.67 25.42 16.48
C PRO A 593 -13.06 24.15 17.24
N PHE A 594 -12.60 22.98 16.77
CA PHE A 594 -12.84 21.69 17.42
C PHE A 594 -11.93 21.45 18.64
N LEU A 595 -10.93 22.30 18.87
CA LEU A 595 -10.09 22.28 20.08
C LEU A 595 -10.80 22.99 21.24
N GLU A 596 -10.72 22.43 22.44
CA GLU A 596 -11.32 23.03 23.64
C GLU A 596 -10.35 24.04 24.28
N LYS A 597 -10.69 25.32 24.22
CA LYS A 597 -9.78 26.42 24.61
C LYS A 597 -9.29 26.29 26.05
N ASN A 598 -10.17 26.03 27.01
CA ASN A 598 -9.80 26.09 28.42
C ASN A 598 -8.90 24.92 28.82
N ARG A 599 -9.23 23.72 28.35
CA ARG A 599 -8.43 22.53 28.58
C ARG A 599 -7.09 22.60 27.86
N LEU A 600 -7.05 23.01 26.60
CA LEU A 600 -5.79 23.21 25.88
C LEU A 600 -4.88 24.19 26.61
N LYS A 601 -5.43 25.28 27.15
CA LYS A 601 -4.66 26.24 27.96
C LYS A 601 -4.01 25.58 29.18
N ILE A 602 -4.80 24.82 29.96
CA ILE A 602 -4.32 24.17 31.19
C ILE A 602 -3.24 23.13 30.83
N GLU A 603 -3.49 22.30 29.82
CA GLU A 603 -2.54 21.28 29.38
C GLU A 603 -1.23 21.90 28.87
N LEU A 604 -1.30 23.00 28.12
CA LEU A 604 -0.11 23.74 27.69
C LEU A 604 0.64 24.40 28.85
N GLN A 605 -0.04 24.91 29.87
CA GLN A 605 0.61 25.43 31.07
C GLN A 605 1.42 24.34 31.79
N VAL A 606 0.83 23.15 31.96
CA VAL A 606 1.53 21.99 32.53
C VAL A 606 2.72 21.58 31.66
N LEU A 607 2.55 21.61 30.33
CA LEU A 607 3.63 21.34 29.39
C LEU A 607 4.80 22.31 29.55
N TYR A 608 4.52 23.62 29.70
CA TYR A 608 5.55 24.65 29.84
C TYR A 608 6.24 24.63 31.21
N GLU A 609 5.61 24.10 32.25
CA GLU A 609 6.19 24.03 33.61
C GLU A 609 7.12 22.84 33.83
N ARG A 610 6.95 21.74 33.09
CA ARG A 610 7.68 20.48 33.30
C ARG A 610 9.01 20.46 32.57
N GLU A 611 10.12 20.42 33.31
CA GLU A 611 11.48 20.37 32.75
C GLU A 611 11.69 19.17 31.81
N GLU A 612 11.09 18.01 32.11
CA GLU A 612 11.25 16.81 31.28
C GLU A 612 10.67 17.03 29.88
N LEU A 613 9.55 17.75 29.77
CA LEU A 613 8.87 18.03 28.51
C LEU A 613 9.49 19.21 27.76
N GLN A 614 10.12 20.15 28.46
CA GLN A 614 10.86 21.27 27.84
C GLN A 614 12.06 20.81 27.00
N THR A 615 12.64 19.64 27.32
CA THR A 615 13.80 19.11 26.58
C THR A 615 13.45 18.62 25.17
N ILE A 616 12.18 18.32 24.89
CA ILE A 616 11.74 17.69 23.64
C ILE A 616 11.44 18.78 22.60
N SER A 617 12.23 18.81 21.53
CA SER A 617 12.05 19.81 20.45
C SER A 617 11.13 19.35 19.32
N GLU A 618 11.03 18.05 19.07
CA GLU A 618 10.33 17.49 17.91
C GLU A 618 8.88 17.12 18.26
N ALA A 619 7.92 17.58 17.46
CA ALA A 619 6.49 17.38 17.70
C ALA A 619 6.10 15.90 17.59
N VAL A 620 6.72 15.15 16.68
CA VAL A 620 6.51 13.70 16.55
C VAL A 620 6.96 12.94 17.82
N THR A 621 8.10 13.33 18.37
CA THR A 621 8.64 12.72 19.59
C THR A 621 7.75 13.06 20.79
N LEU A 622 7.31 14.32 20.89
CA LEU A 622 6.37 14.75 21.92
C LEU A 622 5.01 14.02 21.80
N LEU A 623 4.48 13.87 20.59
CA LEU A 623 3.26 13.09 20.33
C LEU A 623 3.45 11.63 20.76
N SER A 624 4.57 11.01 20.41
CA SER A 624 4.83 9.60 20.77
C SER A 624 4.92 9.38 22.28
N LEU A 625 5.42 10.37 23.02
CA LEU A 625 5.49 10.35 24.47
C LEU A 625 4.09 10.55 25.09
N LEU A 626 3.38 11.61 24.70
CA LEU A 626 2.08 11.95 25.28
C LEU A 626 1.00 10.93 24.91
N SER A 627 1.15 10.21 23.80
CA SER A 627 0.24 9.15 23.38
C SER A 627 0.46 7.80 24.10
N GLN A 628 1.36 7.70 25.07
CA GLN A 628 1.42 6.54 25.97
C GLN A 628 0.17 6.47 26.86
N GLU A 629 -0.31 5.26 27.17
CA GLU A 629 -1.65 5.04 27.75
C GLU A 629 -1.94 5.91 28.99
N ASP A 630 -0.96 6.07 29.88
CA ASP A 630 -1.12 6.85 31.12
C ASP A 630 -1.24 8.37 30.91
N MET A 631 -0.67 8.90 29.82
CA MET A 631 -0.63 10.35 29.53
C MET A 631 -1.71 10.81 28.55
N ARG A 632 -2.28 9.87 27.78
CA ARG A 632 -3.25 10.16 26.72
C ARG A 632 -4.52 10.81 27.24
N ASP A 633 -5.00 10.40 28.41
CA ASP A 633 -6.19 10.97 29.05
C ASP A 633 -5.93 12.35 29.69
N THR A 634 -4.68 12.64 30.00
CA THR A 634 -4.28 13.90 30.62
C THR A 634 -4.14 15.00 29.58
N PHE A 635 -3.46 14.73 28.46
CA PHE A 635 -3.09 15.71 27.43
C PHE A 635 -3.96 15.61 26.15
N GLN A 636 -5.26 15.38 26.30
CA GLN A 636 -6.15 15.09 25.17
C GLN A 636 -6.17 16.20 24.11
N GLU A 637 -6.24 17.46 24.51
CA GLU A 637 -6.30 18.60 23.57
C GLU A 637 -4.92 18.90 22.98
N THR A 638 -3.86 18.74 23.76
CA THR A 638 -2.47 18.89 23.31
C THR A 638 -2.12 17.82 22.27
N ILE A 639 -2.56 16.57 22.48
CA ILE A 639 -2.40 15.48 21.52
C ILE A 639 -3.17 15.79 20.24
N LYS A 640 -4.43 16.26 20.31
CA LYS A 640 -5.17 16.67 19.11
C LYS A 640 -4.42 17.76 18.33
N LEU A 641 -3.89 18.77 19.03
CA LEU A 641 -3.09 19.82 18.40
C LEU A 641 -1.83 19.27 17.74
N LEU A 642 -1.11 18.36 18.41
CA LEU A 642 0.08 17.70 17.86
C LEU A 642 -0.26 16.83 16.65
N GLU A 643 -1.35 16.07 16.69
CA GLU A 643 -1.83 15.26 15.57
C GLU A 643 -2.16 16.14 14.36
N VAL A 644 -2.79 17.30 14.58
CA VAL A 644 -3.02 18.29 13.52
C VAL A 644 -1.69 18.73 12.94
N LEU A 645 -0.76 19.24 13.75
CA LEU A 645 0.52 19.78 13.29
C LEU A 645 1.40 18.75 12.55
N VAL A 646 1.48 17.52 13.04
CA VAL A 646 2.27 16.44 12.43
C VAL A 646 1.69 16.01 11.08
N THR A 647 0.37 16.10 10.92
CA THR A 647 -0.34 15.77 9.68
C THR A 647 -0.17 16.86 8.61
N ILE A 648 0.14 18.11 8.98
CA ILE A 648 0.39 19.19 8.01
C ILE A 648 1.65 18.87 7.17
N PRO A 649 1.52 18.76 5.84
CA PRO A 649 2.66 18.48 4.96
C PRO A 649 3.52 19.72 4.75
N MET A 650 4.77 19.69 5.23
CA MET A 650 5.74 20.78 5.00
C MET A 650 6.37 20.74 3.60
N SER A 651 6.42 19.57 2.95
CA SER A 651 6.97 19.42 1.61
C SER A 651 6.15 18.47 0.73
N THR A 652 6.37 18.56 -0.58
CA THR A 652 5.83 17.64 -1.59
C THR A 652 6.89 16.61 -2.03
N SER A 653 7.82 16.24 -1.14
CA SER A 653 8.97 15.40 -1.50
C SER A 653 8.57 14.01 -2.02
N GLU A 654 7.54 13.40 -1.44
CA GLU A 654 7.01 12.14 -1.95
C GLU A 654 6.35 12.31 -3.32
N ALA A 655 5.82 13.49 -3.64
CA ALA A 655 5.36 13.80 -5.00
C ALA A 655 6.54 13.86 -5.98
N GLU A 656 7.66 14.48 -5.59
CA GLU A 656 8.90 14.46 -6.41
C GLU A 656 9.45 13.06 -6.63
N ARG A 657 9.38 12.19 -5.61
CA ARG A 657 9.76 10.78 -5.72
C ARG A 657 8.82 10.03 -6.67
N CYS A 658 7.51 10.26 -6.56
CA CYS A 658 6.52 9.71 -7.48
C CYS A 658 6.72 10.19 -8.92
N PHE A 659 7.15 11.44 -9.15
CA PHE A 659 7.52 11.91 -10.48
C PHE A 659 8.71 11.17 -11.06
N SER A 660 9.76 10.94 -10.26
CA SER A 660 10.91 10.15 -10.71
C SER A 660 10.51 8.71 -11.06
N ILE A 661 9.59 8.12 -10.28
CA ILE A 661 8.99 6.81 -10.57
C ILE A 661 8.18 6.86 -11.88
N LEU A 662 7.37 7.90 -12.07
CA LEU A 662 6.55 8.09 -13.27
C LEU A 662 7.40 8.25 -14.53
N GLU A 663 8.43 9.09 -14.49
CA GLU A 663 9.38 9.26 -15.60
C GLU A 663 10.03 7.93 -15.96
N ARG A 664 10.43 7.14 -14.96
CA ARG A 664 11.00 5.81 -15.16
C ARG A 664 9.99 4.87 -15.83
N ILE A 665 8.77 4.78 -15.30
CA ILE A 665 7.69 3.93 -15.86
C ILE A 665 7.38 4.34 -17.31
N LYS A 666 7.19 5.63 -17.60
CA LYS A 666 6.87 6.11 -18.96
C LYS A 666 8.02 5.99 -19.94
N THR A 667 9.27 6.15 -19.48
CA THR A 667 10.46 5.91 -20.31
C THR A 667 10.51 4.46 -20.77
N PHE A 668 10.25 3.51 -19.85
CA PHE A 668 10.21 2.09 -20.17
C PHE A 668 8.97 1.68 -20.98
N LEU A 669 7.81 2.32 -20.77
CA LEU A 669 6.58 2.06 -21.54
C LEU A 669 6.54 2.75 -22.93
N LEU A 670 7.64 3.40 -23.36
CA LEU A 670 7.84 4.00 -24.70
C LEU A 670 6.62 4.73 -25.26
N LYS A 671 6.18 5.81 -24.58
CA LYS A 671 5.04 6.67 -25.00
C LYS A 671 3.71 5.94 -25.21
N SER A 672 3.51 4.75 -24.65
CA SER A 672 2.20 4.09 -24.63
C SER A 672 1.23 4.90 -23.76
N LYS A 673 0.19 5.48 -24.39
CA LYS A 673 -0.90 6.28 -23.79
C LYS A 673 -1.82 5.51 -22.82
N LYS A 674 -1.45 4.32 -22.33
CA LYS A 674 -2.35 3.48 -21.53
C LYS A 674 -2.26 3.85 -20.05
N GLU A 675 -2.99 4.90 -19.72
CA GLU A 675 -3.11 5.51 -18.38
C GLU A 675 -3.54 4.51 -17.29
N GLU A 676 -4.33 3.50 -17.65
CA GLU A 676 -4.95 2.53 -16.73
C GLU A 676 -3.93 1.83 -15.81
N ARG A 677 -2.71 1.54 -16.28
CA ARG A 677 -1.69 0.81 -15.50
C ARG A 677 -0.77 1.72 -14.68
N LEU A 678 -0.75 3.03 -14.94
CA LEU A 678 0.27 3.92 -14.39
C LEU A 678 0.19 3.99 -12.86
N SER A 679 -1.03 4.06 -12.31
CA SER A 679 -1.24 4.15 -10.87
C SER A 679 -0.90 2.84 -10.16
N ALA A 680 -1.28 1.68 -10.73
CA ALA A 680 -0.89 0.39 -10.17
C ALA A 680 0.63 0.18 -10.20
N LEU A 681 1.31 0.55 -11.28
CA LEU A 681 2.78 0.45 -11.36
C LEU A 681 3.49 1.47 -10.45
N GLY A 682 2.93 2.68 -10.36
CA GLY A 682 3.36 3.71 -9.42
C GLY A 682 3.30 3.20 -7.99
N MET A 683 2.15 2.62 -7.60
CA MET A 683 1.93 2.01 -6.30
C MET A 683 2.93 0.88 -6.02
N LEU A 684 3.14 -0.07 -6.94
CA LEU A 684 4.09 -1.18 -6.74
C LEU A 684 5.52 -0.68 -6.48
N SER A 685 5.87 0.47 -7.04
CA SER A 685 7.20 1.08 -6.89
C SER A 685 7.33 2.01 -5.70
N ALA A 686 6.32 2.83 -5.41
CA ALA A 686 6.33 3.78 -4.31
C ALA A 686 6.11 3.07 -2.96
N GLU A 687 5.18 2.12 -2.93
CA GLU A 687 4.63 1.51 -1.71
C GLU A 687 5.11 0.07 -1.47
N LYS A 688 6.24 -0.33 -2.05
CA LYS A 688 6.77 -1.70 -1.95
C LYS A 688 6.87 -2.22 -0.51
N VAL A 689 7.32 -1.37 0.42
CA VAL A 689 7.45 -1.74 1.85
C VAL A 689 6.08 -1.96 2.47
N PHE A 690 5.12 -1.09 2.17
CA PHE A 690 3.75 -1.19 2.68
C PHE A 690 3.07 -2.47 2.19
N LEU A 691 3.15 -2.75 0.88
CA LEU A 691 2.57 -3.96 0.28
C LEU A 691 3.18 -5.26 0.82
N ASN A 692 4.47 -5.25 1.19
CA ASN A 692 5.13 -6.42 1.79
C ASN A 692 4.69 -6.68 3.24
N ASN A 693 4.14 -5.67 3.93
CA ASN A 693 3.65 -5.82 5.30
C ASN A 693 2.20 -6.34 5.37
N ILE A 694 1.48 -6.37 4.25
CA ILE A 694 0.14 -6.95 4.16
C ILE A 694 0.26 -8.48 4.06
N LYS A 695 -0.10 -9.19 5.13
CA LYS A 695 0.12 -10.64 5.28
C LYS A 695 -0.61 -11.50 4.24
N ASP A 696 -1.82 -11.09 3.87
CA ASP A 696 -2.76 -11.82 3.01
C ASP A 696 -2.94 -11.16 1.64
N PHE A 697 -1.99 -10.30 1.23
CA PHE A 697 -2.11 -9.49 0.02
C PHE A 697 -2.42 -10.33 -1.23
N ASN A 698 -1.60 -11.35 -1.49
CA ASN A 698 -1.78 -12.17 -2.68
C ASN A 698 -3.10 -12.93 -2.67
N GLU A 699 -3.54 -13.45 -1.51
CA GLU A 699 -4.80 -14.17 -1.41
C GLU A 699 -5.99 -13.25 -1.72
N ARG A 700 -6.00 -12.03 -1.16
CA ARG A 700 -7.05 -11.05 -1.45
C ARG A 700 -7.07 -10.62 -2.91
N VAL A 701 -5.90 -10.48 -3.54
CA VAL A 701 -5.82 -10.21 -4.98
C VAL A 701 -6.40 -11.37 -5.79
N ILE A 702 -6.13 -12.61 -5.40
CA ILE A 702 -6.68 -13.81 -6.03
C ILE A 702 -8.21 -13.85 -5.85
N GLU A 703 -8.73 -13.54 -4.67
CA GLU A 703 -10.18 -13.50 -4.41
C GLU A 703 -10.88 -12.44 -5.26
N LEU A 704 -10.34 -11.22 -5.33
CA LEU A 704 -10.87 -10.16 -6.20
C LEU A 704 -10.79 -10.58 -7.67
N PHE A 705 -9.67 -11.15 -8.11
CA PHE A 705 -9.50 -11.61 -9.47
C PHE A 705 -10.49 -12.74 -9.82
N ALA A 706 -10.74 -13.67 -8.90
CA ALA A 706 -11.69 -14.77 -9.03
C ALA A 706 -13.16 -14.31 -9.05
N SER A 707 -13.46 -13.14 -8.47
CA SER A 707 -14.81 -12.59 -8.41
C SER A 707 -15.30 -11.99 -9.74
N LYS A 708 -14.37 -11.52 -10.59
CA LYS A 708 -14.63 -10.96 -11.93
C LYS A 708 -15.15 -12.03 -12.90
N THR A 709 -15.98 -11.64 -13.88
CA THR A 709 -16.68 -12.55 -14.81
C THR A 709 -15.75 -13.16 -15.86
N GLU A 710 -16.13 -14.34 -16.38
CA GLU A 710 -15.44 -15.05 -17.49
C GLU A 710 -13.96 -15.36 -17.23
N ARG A 711 -13.71 -16.28 -16.29
CA ARG A 711 -12.36 -16.81 -16.04
C ARG A 711 -12.16 -18.09 -16.84
N GLY A 712 -11.07 -18.15 -17.60
CA GLY A 712 -10.68 -19.35 -18.34
C GLY A 712 -10.24 -20.54 -17.48
N LEU A 713 -10.25 -20.38 -16.15
CA LEU A 713 -9.95 -21.36 -15.11
C LEU A 713 -10.86 -21.15 -13.89
N ASP A 714 -11.14 -22.22 -13.16
CA ASP A 714 -11.88 -22.16 -11.91
C ASP A 714 -10.97 -21.79 -10.73
N PHE A 715 -11.37 -20.73 -10.03
CA PHE A 715 -10.69 -20.20 -8.83
C PHE A 715 -11.59 -20.21 -7.59
N LYS A 716 -12.82 -20.75 -7.69
CA LYS A 716 -13.80 -20.77 -6.60
C LYS A 716 -13.95 -22.19 -6.06
N TYR A 717 -13.83 -22.31 -4.75
CA TYR A 717 -14.07 -23.57 -4.05
C TYR A 717 -15.55 -23.94 -4.08
N CYS A 718 -15.83 -25.24 -4.20
CA CYS A 718 -17.14 -25.81 -4.00
C CYS A 718 -17.28 -26.27 -2.54
N SER A 719 -18.38 -25.91 -1.89
CA SER A 719 -18.71 -26.40 -0.55
C SER A 719 -19.11 -27.88 -0.59
N VAL A 720 -18.54 -28.68 0.33
CA VAL A 720 -18.81 -30.12 0.50
C VAL A 720 -20.21 -30.41 1.06
#